data_AF-A0A9N6ZEQ1-F1
#
_entry.id   AF-A0A9N6ZEQ1-F1
#
_cell.length_a   1.000
_cell.length_b   1.000
_cell.length_c   1.000
_cell.angle_alpha   90.00
_cell.angle_beta   90.00
_cell.angle_gamma   90.00
#
_symmetry.space_group_name_H-M   'P 1'
#
loop_
_entity.id
_entity.type
_entity.pdbx_description
1 polymer ?
#
loop_
_entity_poly.entity_id
_entity_poly.type
_entity_poly.pdbx_seq_one_letter_code
_entity_poly.pdbx_strand_id
1 'polypeptide(L)'
;MFDQMNEISAFELFRSLPYYIAVLLPLVIILSPPTTNAAIDFPVYRLQHFDLQGIKYGSRSSVLNFESRSIETRNPARKCIIMKVQEFSTGRFRELINEGIGALLIVLPSDLDSLSDELKENILEAENFLLSQEILIPVYFTYQSSQLDEIYASIKESTMKDSATSAAQALLGAVFANGYQLAVNGNQAKLLPDQQITNIQGKLPGFSMEELPVVAVVAHYDAFGAAPDLAFGSDSNASGVAALLEIVRLLSRLASQPNQTGLPRFNLAFFLTGGGKLNFLGSKKVLEDQLDSVDGGLFQDTIFALCLDSLGNGDELNVHVSKPPKEGSNIGTFVKNLQDFSGVEYPDLEVNVMHKKINLADDFLAWEHERYSIRRLNAMTVSHYKNAKSDVKRGTILDTKSSVSTKVLARNVQLIAEALASQLYNTSGPFFVGDMAVSEEMLNVWLTRLGSLPRFSSSLGSKGSSNIVVNMLQQTMQRYLTDVKVTHLTADKRDPEFGFYDQSKGVLTAYNVKPAIFDLFLTGTIVAYLAIIYYGVQIFEVLWALIITLAMKLAKSEDFVTYQKQVVKNAQELSRGLQELGYKVVTGGTDNHLILMDLRSVGLTGGKGEKILEEIGVACNKNTVPGDKSALNPSGIRLGTPALTTRGFLEADIRTLVNIIHQGLQLAHEVSAISGPKLVDFKRVLSEDAGIKVKVDEIRAKVESLALAFPMPGYEF
;
A
#
# COMPACT_ATOMS: atom_id res chain seq x y z
N MET A 1 13.48 -17.39 63.58
CA MET A 1 12.94 -17.73 62.24
C MET A 1 11.94 -16.69 61.72
N PHE A 2 11.93 -15.43 62.18
CA PHE A 2 11.04 -14.38 61.62
C PHE A 2 11.72 -12.99 61.52
N ASP A 3 13.05 -12.96 61.38
CA ASP A 3 13.79 -11.79 60.83
C ASP A 3 14.38 -12.08 59.44
N GLN A 4 14.10 -13.28 58.88
CA GLN A 4 14.59 -13.64 57.56
C GLN A 4 13.70 -13.12 56.41
N MET A 5 12.47 -12.67 56.66
CA MET A 5 11.52 -12.37 55.56
C MET A 5 11.73 -11.02 54.85
N ASN A 6 12.50 -10.07 55.40
CA ASN A 6 12.78 -8.80 54.69
C ASN A 6 14.10 -8.78 53.93
N GLU A 7 15.06 -9.67 54.24
CA GLU A 7 16.28 -9.83 53.43
C GLU A 7 16.10 -10.84 52.28
N ILE A 8 15.16 -11.79 52.41
CA ILE A 8 14.87 -12.78 51.37
C ILE A 8 14.28 -12.11 50.10
N SER A 9 13.55 -11.00 50.20
CA SER A 9 12.94 -10.36 49.02
C SER A 9 13.98 -9.75 48.08
N ALA A 10 14.99 -9.05 48.60
CA ALA A 10 16.11 -8.55 47.79
C ALA A 10 17.00 -9.70 47.29
N PHE A 11 17.21 -10.72 48.12
CA PHE A 11 17.99 -11.90 47.79
C PHE A 11 17.36 -12.72 46.63
N GLU A 12 16.04 -12.90 46.63
CA GLU A 12 15.32 -13.54 45.53
C GLU A 12 15.26 -12.67 44.28
N LEU A 13 15.15 -11.34 44.45
CA LEU A 13 15.17 -10.37 43.34
C LEU A 13 16.52 -10.38 42.58
N PHE A 14 17.64 -10.45 43.31
CA PHE A 14 18.97 -10.52 42.70
C PHE A 14 19.28 -11.88 42.10
N ARG A 15 18.77 -12.97 42.69
CA ARG A 15 18.92 -14.33 42.14
C ARG A 15 18.12 -14.54 40.84
N SER A 16 17.04 -13.78 40.66
CA SER A 16 16.18 -13.85 39.47
C SER A 16 16.51 -12.80 38.40
N LEU A 17 17.45 -11.88 38.66
CA LEU A 17 17.90 -10.84 37.72
C LEU A 17 18.28 -11.38 36.33
N PRO A 18 18.99 -12.52 36.18
CA PRO A 18 19.29 -13.07 34.85
C PRO A 18 18.03 -13.49 34.08
N TYR A 19 17.00 -13.96 34.77
CA TYR A 19 15.73 -14.36 34.17
C TYR A 19 14.91 -13.14 33.72
N TYR A 20 14.91 -12.06 34.50
CA TYR A 20 14.27 -10.81 34.08
C TYR A 20 14.95 -10.18 32.87
N ILE A 21 16.28 -10.20 32.82
CA ILE A 21 17.02 -9.72 31.65
C ILE A 21 16.67 -10.57 30.44
N ALA A 22 16.63 -11.91 30.55
CA ALA A 22 16.28 -12.84 29.47
C ALA A 22 14.84 -12.68 28.93
N VAL A 23 13.90 -12.22 29.76
CA VAL A 23 12.51 -11.94 29.33
C VAL A 23 12.38 -10.59 28.60
N LEU A 24 13.32 -9.66 28.80
CA LEU A 24 13.23 -8.29 28.29
C LEU A 24 13.36 -8.20 26.76
N LEU A 25 14.23 -9.01 26.13
CA LEU A 25 14.39 -9.00 24.66
C LEU A 25 13.19 -9.60 23.92
N PRO A 26 12.61 -10.76 24.30
CA PRO A 26 11.35 -11.22 23.72
C PRO A 26 10.25 -10.16 23.81
N LEU A 27 10.17 -9.43 24.92
CA LEU A 27 9.20 -8.36 25.14
C LEU A 27 9.46 -7.16 24.21
N VAL A 28 10.72 -6.76 24.02
CA VAL A 28 11.13 -5.71 23.07
C VAL A 28 10.89 -6.13 21.61
N ILE A 29 11.12 -7.40 21.26
CA ILE A 29 10.85 -7.94 19.92
C ILE A 29 9.34 -8.00 19.65
N ILE A 30 8.52 -8.42 20.63
CA ILE A 30 7.04 -8.43 20.52
C ILE A 30 6.48 -6.99 20.41
N LEU A 31 7.11 -6.03 21.08
CA LEU A 31 6.73 -4.61 21.00
C LEU A 31 7.27 -3.89 19.76
N SER A 32 8.10 -4.55 18.95
CA SER A 32 8.50 -4.01 17.65
C SER A 32 7.31 -4.09 16.69
N PRO A 33 6.94 -2.99 16.01
CA PRO A 33 5.72 -2.95 15.21
C PRO A 33 5.78 -3.99 14.08
N PRO A 34 4.67 -4.70 13.79
CA PRO A 34 4.62 -5.62 12.65
C PRO A 34 4.96 -4.90 11.35
N THR A 35 5.68 -5.59 10.47
CA THR A 35 6.34 -5.08 9.27
C THR A 35 5.43 -4.58 8.15
N THR A 36 4.13 -4.39 8.39
CA THR A 36 3.17 -3.98 7.34
C THR A 36 2.24 -2.90 7.86
N ASN A 37 2.73 -1.65 7.88
CA ASN A 37 1.86 -0.49 8.01
C ASN A 37 1.38 -0.06 6.61
N ALA A 38 0.06 0.12 6.48
CA ALA A 38 -0.66 0.72 5.36
C ALA A 38 -0.30 0.21 3.95
N ALA A 39 -1.07 -0.76 3.45
CA ALA A 39 -1.13 -1.07 2.03
C ALA A 39 -1.96 0.01 1.32
N ILE A 40 -1.38 0.66 0.32
CA ILE A 40 -2.09 1.63 -0.52
C ILE A 40 -2.28 1.02 -1.91
N ASP A 41 -3.54 0.96 -2.35
CA ASP A 41 -3.92 0.38 -3.64
C ASP A 41 -4.23 1.48 -4.65
N PHE A 42 -3.66 1.37 -5.85
CA PHE A 42 -3.97 2.27 -6.96
C PHE A 42 -4.09 1.52 -8.29
N PRO A 43 -4.96 2.01 -9.20
CA PRO A 43 -5.15 1.38 -10.51
C PRO A 43 -3.92 1.59 -11.38
N VAL A 44 -3.46 0.53 -12.03
CA VAL A 44 -2.35 0.57 -12.98
C VAL A 44 -2.74 -0.04 -14.32
N TYR A 45 -2.14 0.50 -15.37
CA TYR A 45 -2.39 0.12 -16.75
C TYR A 45 -1.09 -0.38 -17.36
N ARG A 46 -1.06 -1.65 -17.78
CA ARG A 46 0.14 -2.24 -18.36
C ARG A 46 0.38 -1.66 -19.76
N LEU A 47 1.65 -1.42 -20.08
CA LEU A 47 2.08 -1.23 -21.46
C LEU A 47 1.55 -2.40 -22.32
N GLN A 48 1.12 -2.09 -23.53
CA GLN A 48 0.61 -3.09 -24.46
C GLN A 48 1.55 -4.27 -24.58
N HIS A 49 1.00 -5.46 -24.82
CA HIS A 49 1.76 -6.63 -25.22
C HIS A 49 0.97 -7.32 -26.32
N PHE A 50 1.53 -7.31 -27.52
CA PHE A 50 0.94 -7.97 -28.67
C PHE A 50 2.00 -8.48 -29.61
N ASP A 51 1.62 -9.48 -30.40
CA ASP A 51 2.35 -10.06 -31.50
C ASP A 51 1.65 -9.66 -32.79
N LEU A 52 2.40 -9.19 -33.78
CA LEU A 52 1.91 -8.94 -35.12
C LEU A 52 2.87 -9.59 -36.11
N GLN A 53 2.37 -10.54 -36.89
CA GLN A 53 3.15 -11.27 -37.90
C GLN A 53 4.45 -11.90 -37.35
N GLY A 54 4.44 -12.35 -36.09
CA GLY A 54 5.58 -12.97 -35.42
C GLY A 54 6.54 -11.99 -34.75
N ILE A 55 6.30 -10.68 -34.83
CA ILE A 55 7.06 -9.63 -34.15
C ILE A 55 6.33 -9.22 -32.87
N LYS A 56 7.04 -9.27 -31.75
CA LYS A 56 6.51 -8.93 -30.42
C LYS A 56 6.77 -7.47 -30.08
N TYR A 57 5.76 -6.83 -29.52
CA TYR A 57 5.81 -5.42 -29.12
C TYR A 57 5.40 -5.24 -27.66
N GLY A 58 6.03 -4.25 -27.01
CA GLY A 58 5.67 -3.77 -25.68
C GLY A 58 6.10 -4.71 -24.54
N SER A 59 5.37 -4.72 -23.42
CA SER A 59 5.84 -5.29 -22.15
C SER A 59 5.43 -6.75 -21.94
N ARG A 60 6.41 -7.66 -21.91
CA ARG A 60 6.17 -9.11 -21.83
C ARG A 60 5.71 -9.58 -20.45
N SER A 61 6.27 -9.02 -19.39
CA SER A 61 5.98 -9.44 -18.01
C SER A 61 4.84 -8.63 -17.41
N SER A 62 3.94 -9.27 -16.67
CA SER A 62 2.88 -8.61 -15.89
C SER A 62 3.13 -8.64 -14.39
N VAL A 63 3.96 -9.56 -13.91
CA VAL A 63 4.21 -9.70 -12.47
C VAL A 63 5.22 -8.65 -12.03
N LEU A 64 4.83 -7.86 -11.04
CA LEU A 64 5.67 -6.86 -10.41
C LEU A 64 5.69 -7.18 -8.92
N ASN A 65 6.87 -7.40 -8.36
CA ASN A 65 7.06 -7.55 -6.92
C ASN A 65 8.50 -7.12 -6.56
N PHE A 66 8.72 -5.81 -6.47
CA PHE A 66 10.04 -5.24 -6.28
C PHE A 66 10.02 -4.06 -5.33
N GLU A 67 11.13 -3.87 -4.61
CA GLU A 67 11.38 -2.64 -3.88
C GLU A 67 11.51 -1.47 -4.85
N SER A 68 10.89 -0.34 -4.51
CA SER A 68 10.83 0.85 -5.35
C SER A 68 11.95 1.85 -5.06
N ARG A 69 12.44 2.49 -6.12
CA ARG A 69 13.47 3.53 -6.08
C ARG A 69 13.16 4.63 -7.10
N SER A 70 13.72 5.82 -6.90
CA SER A 70 13.65 6.89 -7.89
C SER A 70 14.65 6.66 -9.02
N ILE A 71 14.51 7.42 -10.11
CA ILE A 71 15.38 7.40 -11.30
C ILE A 71 16.87 7.69 -11.00
N GLU A 72 17.16 8.37 -9.89
CA GLU A 72 18.50 8.82 -9.46
C GLU A 72 19.28 7.73 -8.70
N THR A 73 18.74 6.51 -8.59
CA THR A 73 19.40 5.43 -7.86
C THR A 73 20.73 4.99 -8.47
N ARG A 74 21.72 4.68 -7.61
CA ARG A 74 23.02 4.10 -8.03
C ARG A 74 22.96 2.60 -8.32
N ASN A 75 21.98 1.88 -7.77
CA ASN A 75 21.84 0.45 -7.95
C ASN A 75 20.38 0.09 -8.30
N PRO A 76 20.01 0.21 -9.59
CA PRO A 76 18.66 -0.06 -10.05
C PRO A 76 18.36 -1.55 -10.25
N ALA A 77 19.38 -2.42 -10.15
CA ALA A 77 19.24 -3.84 -10.42
C ALA A 77 18.14 -4.48 -9.54
N ARG A 78 17.18 -5.15 -10.17
CA ARG A 78 16.02 -5.78 -9.50
C ARG A 78 15.19 -4.83 -8.63
N LYS A 79 15.10 -3.55 -9.00
CA LYS A 79 14.21 -2.56 -8.37
C LYS A 79 13.08 -2.15 -9.32
N CYS A 80 11.98 -1.67 -8.74
CA CYS A 80 10.94 -0.96 -9.48
C CYS A 80 11.30 0.52 -9.52
N ILE A 81 11.54 1.07 -10.71
CA ILE A 81 11.78 2.50 -10.84
C ILE A 81 10.45 3.21 -10.98
N ILE A 82 10.20 4.20 -10.11
CA ILE A 82 9.08 5.13 -10.26
C ILE A 82 9.64 6.39 -10.92
N MET A 83 9.02 6.82 -12.00
CA MET A 83 9.36 8.09 -12.66
C MET A 83 8.09 8.82 -13.08
N LYS A 84 8.14 10.15 -12.99
CA LYS A 84 7.11 10.97 -13.63
C LYS A 84 7.38 11.02 -15.12
N VAL A 85 6.33 11.15 -15.94
CA VAL A 85 6.52 11.19 -17.40
C VAL A 85 7.39 12.36 -17.86
N GLN A 86 7.49 13.44 -17.07
CA GLN A 86 8.39 14.57 -17.32
C GLN A 86 9.88 14.21 -17.22
N GLU A 87 10.20 13.16 -16.47
CA GLU A 87 11.56 12.69 -16.22
C GLU A 87 11.97 11.62 -17.25
N PHE A 88 11.05 11.22 -18.14
CA PHE A 88 11.31 10.18 -19.12
C PHE A 88 12.30 10.68 -20.18
N SER A 89 13.34 9.90 -20.43
CA SER A 89 14.26 10.11 -21.54
C SER A 89 14.63 8.75 -22.13
N THR A 90 14.63 8.66 -23.47
CA THR A 90 14.97 7.43 -24.20
C THR A 90 16.37 6.94 -23.87
N GLY A 91 17.33 7.85 -23.70
CA GLY A 91 18.71 7.53 -23.29
C GLY A 91 18.76 6.91 -21.90
N ARG A 92 18.15 7.58 -20.91
CA ARG A 92 18.13 7.12 -19.52
C ARG A 92 17.39 5.80 -19.35
N PHE A 93 16.30 5.59 -20.09
CA PHE A 93 15.58 4.32 -20.06
C PHE A 93 16.43 3.15 -20.57
N ARG A 94 17.19 3.35 -21.66
CA ARG A 94 18.11 2.31 -22.17
C ARG A 94 19.21 1.98 -21.16
N GLU A 95 19.75 2.97 -20.47
CA GLU A 95 20.72 2.76 -19.38
C GLU A 95 20.11 1.89 -18.27
N LEU A 96 18.92 2.23 -17.79
CA LEU A 96 18.24 1.49 -16.73
C LEU A 96 17.96 0.02 -17.12
N ILE A 97 17.56 -0.23 -18.37
CA ILE A 97 17.40 -1.61 -18.87
C ILE A 97 18.74 -2.36 -18.86
N ASN A 98 19.82 -1.72 -19.30
CA ASN A 98 21.15 -2.33 -19.32
C ASN A 98 21.68 -2.60 -17.90
N GLU A 99 21.32 -1.77 -16.92
CA GLU A 99 21.64 -1.95 -15.50
C GLU A 99 20.77 -3.03 -14.81
N GLY A 100 19.76 -3.57 -15.50
CA GLY A 100 18.97 -4.71 -15.03
C GLY A 100 17.83 -4.36 -14.08
N ILE A 101 17.09 -3.27 -14.36
CA ILE A 101 15.85 -2.94 -13.62
C ILE A 101 14.85 -4.10 -13.58
N GLY A 102 14.09 -4.20 -12.48
CA GLY A 102 13.07 -5.23 -12.31
C GLY A 102 11.71 -4.83 -12.89
N ALA A 103 11.35 -3.55 -12.79
CA ALA A 103 10.06 -3.02 -13.26
C ALA A 103 10.13 -1.50 -13.47
N LEU A 104 9.19 -0.96 -14.26
CA LEU A 104 9.03 0.48 -14.44
C LEU A 104 7.58 0.91 -14.18
N LEU A 105 7.40 1.93 -13.35
CA LEU A 105 6.14 2.62 -13.12
C LEU A 105 6.24 4.07 -13.60
N ILE A 106 5.47 4.41 -14.63
CA ILE A 106 5.39 5.76 -15.21
C ILE A 106 4.15 6.45 -14.65
N VAL A 107 4.36 7.60 -14.00
CA VAL A 107 3.28 8.43 -13.45
C VAL A 107 2.85 9.47 -14.47
N LEU A 108 1.60 9.37 -14.90
CA LEU A 108 0.94 10.30 -15.81
C LEU A 108 0.26 11.43 -15.02
N PRO A 109 0.22 12.66 -15.56
CA PRO A 109 -0.56 13.76 -14.97
C PRO A 109 -2.05 13.39 -14.84
N SER A 110 -2.73 13.93 -13.83
CA SER A 110 -4.15 13.63 -13.55
C SER A 110 -5.10 14.12 -14.64
N ASP A 111 -4.74 15.22 -15.31
CA ASP A 111 -5.48 15.79 -16.43
C ASP A 111 -4.55 15.89 -17.64
N LEU A 112 -4.92 15.24 -18.75
CA LEU A 112 -4.15 15.25 -20.00
C LEU A 112 -4.51 16.43 -20.90
N ASP A 113 -5.69 17.04 -20.71
CA ASP A 113 -6.22 18.09 -21.60
C ASP A 113 -5.49 19.41 -21.36
N SER A 114 -5.28 19.76 -20.08
CA SER A 114 -4.66 21.01 -19.63
C SER A 114 -3.12 21.03 -19.65
N LEU A 115 -2.49 20.02 -20.26
CA LEU A 115 -1.02 19.93 -20.30
C LEU A 115 -0.39 20.93 -21.29
N SER A 116 0.81 21.41 -20.95
CA SER A 116 1.66 22.19 -21.84
C SER A 116 2.10 21.37 -23.06
N ASP A 117 2.38 22.05 -24.17
CA ASP A 117 2.77 21.38 -25.42
C ASP A 117 4.08 20.59 -25.27
N GLU A 118 5.06 21.13 -24.52
CA GLU A 118 6.31 20.43 -24.19
C GLU A 118 6.07 19.10 -23.48
N LEU A 119 5.11 19.07 -22.54
CA LEU A 119 4.79 17.84 -21.81
C LEU A 119 4.05 16.82 -22.68
N LYS A 120 3.19 17.30 -23.59
CA LYS A 120 2.53 16.46 -24.59
C LYS A 120 3.56 15.81 -25.52
N GLU A 121 4.57 16.56 -25.97
CA GLU A 121 5.67 16.03 -26.77
C GLU A 121 6.48 14.96 -26.03
N ASN A 122 6.82 15.19 -24.75
CA ASN A 122 7.55 14.21 -23.93
C ASN A 122 6.79 12.89 -23.75
N ILE A 123 5.48 12.95 -23.46
CA ILE A 123 4.63 11.76 -23.32
C ILE A 123 4.66 10.95 -24.61
N LEU A 124 4.67 11.65 -25.73
CA LEU A 124 4.53 11.05 -27.05
C LEU A 124 5.84 10.45 -27.55
N GLU A 125 6.97 11.10 -27.30
CA GLU A 125 8.29 10.48 -27.49
C GLU A 125 8.41 9.20 -26.66
N ALA A 126 7.98 9.24 -25.39
CA ALA A 126 7.99 8.07 -24.51
C ALA A 126 7.12 6.94 -25.06
N GLU A 127 5.88 7.24 -25.45
CA GLU A 127 4.93 6.27 -25.99
C GLU A 127 5.43 5.61 -27.28
N ASN A 128 5.89 6.42 -28.26
CA ASN A 128 6.44 5.91 -29.51
C ASN A 128 7.64 4.99 -29.28
N PHE A 129 8.54 5.39 -28.38
CA PHE A 129 9.71 4.60 -28.04
C PHE A 129 9.34 3.29 -27.36
N LEU A 130 8.43 3.31 -26.37
CA LEU A 130 8.00 2.12 -25.63
C LEU A 130 7.24 1.12 -26.52
N LEU A 131 6.50 1.59 -27.52
CA LEU A 131 5.77 0.73 -28.45
C LEU A 131 6.63 0.20 -29.61
N SER A 132 7.78 0.81 -29.89
CA SER A 132 8.64 0.43 -31.02
C SER A 132 9.46 -0.86 -30.83
N GLN A 133 9.51 -1.42 -29.62
CA GLN A 133 10.39 -2.53 -29.26
C GLN A 133 9.75 -3.50 -28.27
N GLU A 134 10.30 -4.72 -28.18
CA GLU A 134 9.97 -5.67 -27.12
C GLU A 134 10.69 -5.27 -25.83
N ILE A 135 9.93 -5.20 -24.73
CA ILE A 135 10.42 -4.88 -23.38
C ILE A 135 10.14 -6.08 -22.48
N LEU A 136 11.20 -6.67 -21.91
CA LEU A 136 11.09 -7.90 -21.13
C LEU A 136 10.52 -7.69 -19.71
N ILE A 137 10.67 -6.49 -19.16
CA ILE A 137 10.22 -6.12 -17.81
C ILE A 137 8.77 -5.63 -17.82
N PRO A 138 8.05 -5.69 -16.69
CA PRO A 138 6.75 -5.04 -16.54
C PRO A 138 6.89 -3.52 -16.58
N VAL A 139 6.14 -2.89 -17.49
CA VAL A 139 5.99 -1.43 -17.57
C VAL A 139 4.53 -1.07 -17.32
N TYR A 140 4.28 -0.24 -16.31
CA TYR A 140 2.95 0.19 -15.90
C TYR A 140 2.82 1.70 -15.95
N PHE A 141 1.63 2.19 -16.30
CA PHE A 141 1.19 3.56 -16.21
C PHE A 141 0.20 3.72 -15.07
N THR A 142 0.28 4.83 -14.35
CA THR A 142 -0.71 5.23 -13.33
C THR A 142 -0.96 6.71 -13.42
N TYR A 143 -2.18 7.15 -13.11
CA TYR A 143 -2.46 8.56 -12.93
C TYR A 143 -1.90 9.07 -11.60
N GLN A 144 -1.46 10.32 -11.59
CA GLN A 144 -0.98 11.01 -10.41
C GLN A 144 -2.11 11.16 -9.38
N SER A 145 -1.80 10.85 -8.13
CA SER A 145 -2.68 11.02 -6.98
C SER A 145 -1.88 11.60 -5.82
N SER A 146 -2.56 12.27 -4.87
CA SER A 146 -1.90 12.86 -3.70
C SER A 146 -1.11 11.80 -2.89
N GLN A 147 -1.67 10.61 -2.75
CA GLN A 147 -1.03 9.48 -2.07
C GLN A 147 0.23 9.01 -2.81
N LEU A 148 0.18 8.93 -4.14
CA LEU A 148 1.34 8.52 -4.94
C LEU A 148 2.45 9.56 -4.91
N ASP A 149 2.12 10.85 -4.84
CA ASP A 149 3.11 11.92 -4.66
C ASP A 149 3.81 11.85 -3.30
N GLU A 150 3.10 11.53 -2.22
CA GLU A 150 3.68 11.28 -0.91
C GLU A 150 4.64 10.07 -0.93
N ILE A 151 4.22 8.97 -1.56
CA ILE A 151 5.07 7.78 -1.76
C ILE A 151 6.30 8.16 -2.59
N TYR A 152 6.13 8.86 -3.72
CA TYR A 152 7.23 9.28 -4.58
C TYR A 152 8.23 10.19 -3.86
N ALA A 153 7.74 11.17 -3.08
CA ALA A 153 8.58 12.06 -2.29
C ALA A 153 9.43 11.31 -1.26
N SER A 154 8.82 10.36 -0.54
CA SER A 154 9.52 9.53 0.44
C SER A 154 10.56 8.57 -0.19
N ILE A 155 10.27 8.05 -1.38
CA ILE A 155 11.21 7.22 -2.16
C ILE A 155 12.37 8.08 -2.67
N LYS A 156 12.11 9.31 -3.12
CA LYS A 156 13.15 10.23 -3.57
C LYS A 156 14.08 10.62 -2.42
N GLU A 157 13.52 10.93 -1.24
CA GLU A 157 14.30 11.24 -0.05
C GLU A 157 15.17 10.05 0.41
N SER A 158 14.61 8.83 0.43
CA SER A 158 15.38 7.63 0.79
C SER A 158 16.49 7.31 -0.22
N THR A 159 16.23 7.47 -1.52
CA THR A 159 17.24 7.27 -2.58
C THR A 159 18.39 8.27 -2.47
N MET A 160 18.10 9.53 -2.11
CA MET A 160 19.13 10.54 -1.86
C MET A 160 19.97 10.22 -0.61
N LYS A 161 19.37 9.69 0.46
CA LYS A 161 20.09 9.31 1.69
C LYS A 161 21.04 8.12 1.48
N ASP A 162 20.71 7.19 0.59
CA ASP A 162 21.62 6.10 0.17
C ASP A 162 22.88 6.63 -0.56
N SER A 163 22.88 7.89 -0.99
CA SER A 163 24.00 8.54 -1.68
C SER A 163 25.04 9.18 -0.74
N ALA A 164 25.00 8.87 0.57
CA ALA A 164 25.89 9.45 1.58
C ALA A 164 27.40 9.22 1.33
N THR A 165 28.23 10.14 1.83
CA THR A 165 29.67 10.22 1.58
C THR A 165 30.53 9.19 2.34
N SER A 166 29.98 8.50 3.35
CA SER A 166 30.70 7.47 4.11
C SER A 166 29.92 6.16 4.21
N ALA A 167 30.63 5.02 4.11
CA ALA A 167 30.03 3.69 4.12
C ALA A 167 29.27 3.36 5.43
N ALA A 168 29.74 3.85 6.57
CA ALA A 168 29.08 3.65 7.87
C ALA A 168 27.75 4.42 7.97
N GLN A 169 27.73 5.65 7.46
CA GLN A 169 26.51 6.46 7.43
C GLN A 169 25.50 5.95 6.41
N ALA A 170 25.97 5.44 5.26
CA ALA A 170 25.13 4.75 4.29
C ALA A 170 24.51 3.48 4.89
N LEU A 171 25.28 2.68 5.63
CA LEU A 171 24.77 1.48 6.32
C LEU A 171 23.72 1.82 7.39
N LEU A 172 24.00 2.80 8.27
CA LEU A 172 23.03 3.23 9.28
C LEU A 172 21.77 3.84 8.63
N GLY A 173 21.93 4.66 7.60
CA GLY A 173 20.83 5.21 6.82
C GLY A 173 19.96 4.11 6.20
N ALA A 174 20.59 3.10 5.60
CA ALA A 174 19.90 1.98 4.96
C ALA A 174 19.17 1.07 5.96
N VAL A 175 19.66 0.90 7.20
CA VAL A 175 18.98 0.12 8.24
C VAL A 175 17.70 0.81 8.73
N PHE A 176 17.72 2.14 8.86
CA PHE A 176 16.59 2.90 9.40
C PHE A 176 15.65 3.47 8.34
N ALA A 177 16.04 3.43 7.06
CA ALA A 177 15.19 3.84 5.96
C ALA A 177 13.89 3.00 5.90
N ASN A 178 12.79 3.66 5.55
CA ASN A 178 11.56 2.99 5.15
C ASN A 178 11.61 2.84 3.62
N GLY A 179 11.45 1.61 3.13
CA GLY A 179 11.33 1.33 1.70
C GLY A 179 9.87 1.08 1.33
N TYR A 180 9.52 1.32 0.08
CA TYR A 180 8.24 0.88 -0.46
C TYR A 180 8.44 -0.31 -1.37
N GLN A 181 7.74 -1.40 -1.11
CA GLN A 181 7.65 -2.53 -2.03
C GLN A 181 6.36 -2.40 -2.81
N LEU A 182 6.49 -2.32 -4.14
CA LEU A 182 5.35 -2.29 -5.04
C LEU A 182 5.08 -3.71 -5.51
N ALA A 183 3.81 -4.11 -5.53
CA ALA A 183 3.40 -5.40 -6.05
C ALA A 183 2.11 -5.34 -6.86
N VAL A 184 2.10 -5.97 -8.03
CA VAL A 184 0.88 -6.31 -8.77
C VAL A 184 0.62 -7.79 -8.55
N ASN A 185 -0.42 -8.11 -7.79
CA ASN A 185 -0.81 -9.49 -7.54
C ASN A 185 -1.47 -10.07 -8.78
N GLY A 186 -0.83 -11.06 -9.40
CA GLY A 186 -1.35 -11.71 -10.62
C GLY A 186 -0.41 -12.78 -11.15
N ASN A 187 -0.91 -13.55 -12.12
CA ASN A 187 -0.09 -14.48 -12.89
C ASN A 187 0.62 -13.76 -14.04
N GLN A 188 1.69 -14.37 -14.55
CA GLN A 188 2.31 -13.91 -15.79
C GLN A 188 1.30 -13.89 -16.94
N ALA A 189 1.40 -12.86 -17.78
CA ALA A 189 0.52 -12.62 -18.91
C ALA A 189 0.53 -13.82 -19.85
N LYS A 190 -0.65 -14.25 -20.27
CA LYS A 190 -0.86 -15.37 -21.20
C LYS A 190 -1.51 -14.87 -22.47
N LEU A 191 -1.16 -15.53 -23.58
CA LEU A 191 -1.81 -15.32 -24.86
C LEU A 191 -3.29 -15.68 -24.73
N LEU A 192 -4.17 -14.76 -25.14
CA LEU A 192 -5.62 -15.00 -25.12
C LEU A 192 -5.99 -16.06 -26.18
N PRO A 193 -6.73 -17.13 -25.83
CA PRO A 193 -7.17 -18.12 -26.80
C PRO A 193 -8.35 -17.60 -27.65
N ASP A 194 -8.47 -18.10 -28.88
CA ASP A 194 -9.62 -17.85 -29.78
C ASP A 194 -9.98 -16.35 -29.99
N GLN A 195 -8.95 -15.51 -30.20
CA GLN A 195 -9.11 -14.07 -30.44
C GLN A 195 -9.89 -13.80 -31.73
N GLN A 196 -10.84 -12.85 -31.66
CA GLN A 196 -11.68 -12.47 -32.80
C GLN A 196 -11.72 -10.97 -33.04
N ILE A 197 -11.38 -10.55 -34.26
CA ILE A 197 -11.63 -9.19 -34.75
C ILE A 197 -12.99 -9.17 -35.43
N THR A 198 -13.86 -8.22 -35.06
CA THR A 198 -15.22 -8.16 -35.59
C THR A 198 -15.37 -7.06 -36.62
N ASN A 199 -16.04 -7.35 -37.73
CA ASN A 199 -16.39 -6.37 -38.74
C ASN A 199 -17.91 -6.30 -38.87
N ILE A 200 -18.43 -5.10 -39.10
CA ILE A 200 -19.86 -4.86 -39.33
C ILE A 200 -20.01 -4.35 -40.75
N GLN A 201 -20.82 -5.02 -41.55
CA GLN A 201 -21.23 -4.53 -42.87
C GLN A 201 -22.71 -4.16 -42.85
N GLY A 202 -23.07 -3.10 -43.57
CA GLY A 202 -24.44 -2.74 -43.84
C GLY A 202 -24.63 -2.38 -45.30
N LYS A 203 -25.79 -2.71 -45.87
CA LYS A 203 -26.13 -2.36 -47.27
C LYS A 203 -27.33 -1.43 -47.33
N LEU A 204 -27.26 -0.43 -48.20
CA LEU A 204 -28.39 0.38 -48.63
C LEU A 204 -28.56 0.17 -50.15
N PRO A 205 -29.59 -0.60 -50.57
CA PRO A 205 -29.78 -0.92 -51.97
C PRO A 205 -30.19 0.32 -52.77
N GLY A 206 -29.61 0.45 -53.96
CA GLY A 206 -30.08 1.39 -54.97
C GLY A 206 -31.40 0.90 -55.59
N PHE A 207 -32.09 1.78 -56.30
CA PHE A 207 -33.36 1.45 -56.95
C PHE A 207 -33.16 1.32 -58.47
N SER A 208 -33.04 0.08 -58.96
CA SER A 208 -33.03 -0.25 -60.39
C SER A 208 -33.44 -1.70 -60.63
N MET A 209 -33.87 -2.01 -61.87
CA MET A 209 -34.15 -3.37 -62.34
C MET A 209 -32.86 -4.11 -62.78
N GLU A 210 -31.76 -3.39 -62.99
CA GLU A 210 -30.43 -3.91 -63.36
C GLU A 210 -29.48 -3.91 -62.15
N GLU A 211 -28.42 -4.73 -62.19
CA GLU A 211 -27.37 -4.72 -61.16
C GLU A 211 -26.64 -3.38 -61.14
N LEU A 212 -26.82 -2.64 -60.04
CA LEU A 212 -26.19 -1.34 -59.85
C LEU A 212 -24.78 -1.49 -59.26
N PRO A 213 -23.82 -0.69 -59.73
CA PRO A 213 -22.48 -0.67 -59.15
C PRO A 213 -22.49 -0.24 -57.69
N VAL A 214 -21.45 -0.64 -56.95
CA VAL A 214 -21.32 -0.42 -55.51
C VAL A 214 -20.35 0.73 -55.19
N VAL A 215 -20.72 1.58 -54.25
CA VAL A 215 -19.83 2.53 -53.58
C VAL A 215 -19.68 2.09 -52.12
N ALA A 216 -18.45 1.83 -51.69
CA ALA A 216 -18.17 1.40 -50.32
C ALA A 216 -17.71 2.60 -49.47
N VAL A 217 -18.34 2.82 -48.32
CA VAL A 217 -17.90 3.79 -47.30
C VAL A 217 -17.41 3.01 -46.09
N VAL A 218 -16.15 3.24 -45.70
CA VAL A 218 -15.43 2.42 -44.74
C VAL A 218 -14.90 3.31 -43.63
N ALA A 219 -15.00 2.86 -42.39
CA ALA A 219 -14.27 3.43 -41.27
C ALA A 219 -13.84 2.29 -40.34
N HIS A 220 -12.73 2.47 -39.64
CA HIS A 220 -12.31 1.53 -38.61
C HIS A 220 -12.54 2.11 -37.21
N TYR A 221 -12.92 1.27 -36.25
CA TYR A 221 -13.39 1.75 -34.94
C TYR A 221 -12.43 1.54 -33.78
N ASP A 222 -11.26 0.94 -34.01
CA ASP A 222 -10.27 0.72 -32.95
C ASP A 222 -9.53 2.01 -32.59
N ALA A 223 -9.04 2.05 -31.36
CA ALA A 223 -8.06 3.04 -30.90
C ALA A 223 -6.75 2.34 -30.56
N PHE A 224 -5.66 3.11 -30.50
CA PHE A 224 -4.33 2.63 -30.16
C PHE A 224 -3.66 3.61 -29.19
N GLY A 225 -2.70 3.13 -28.43
CA GLY A 225 -1.94 3.92 -27.45
C GLY A 225 -1.03 3.04 -26.57
N ALA A 226 -0.26 3.61 -25.67
CA ALA A 226 0.74 2.90 -24.87
C ALA A 226 0.13 1.77 -24.02
N ALA A 227 -1.06 2.01 -23.47
CA ALA A 227 -1.78 1.02 -22.68
C ALA A 227 -3.17 0.76 -23.29
N PRO A 228 -3.63 -0.50 -23.38
CA PRO A 228 -4.92 -0.85 -24.00
C PRO A 228 -6.12 -0.11 -23.41
N ASP A 229 -6.14 -0.03 -22.08
CA ASP A 229 -7.24 0.56 -21.30
C ASP A 229 -7.17 2.10 -21.22
N LEU A 230 -6.12 2.71 -21.78
CA LEU A 230 -5.98 4.17 -21.91
C LEU A 230 -6.13 4.65 -23.37
N ALA A 231 -6.36 3.72 -24.32
CA ALA A 231 -6.53 4.03 -25.73
C ALA A 231 -7.99 4.39 -26.05
N PHE A 232 -8.37 5.65 -25.82
CA PHE A 232 -9.72 6.16 -26.11
C PHE A 232 -9.90 6.58 -27.58
N GLY A 233 -8.91 7.28 -28.15
CA GLY A 233 -8.80 7.56 -29.58
C GLY A 233 -9.84 8.53 -30.15
N SER A 234 -10.22 9.59 -29.43
CA SER A 234 -11.39 10.42 -29.79
C SER A 234 -11.35 10.97 -31.23
N ASP A 235 -10.23 11.55 -31.66
CA ASP A 235 -10.06 11.92 -33.07
C ASP A 235 -9.47 10.77 -33.89
N SER A 236 -8.64 9.92 -33.30
CA SER A 236 -8.14 8.70 -33.95
C SER A 236 -9.26 7.67 -34.07
N ASN A 237 -10.03 7.88 -35.14
CA ASN A 237 -11.06 7.00 -35.70
C ASN A 237 -12.41 7.00 -34.96
N ALA A 238 -12.56 7.60 -33.77
CA ALA A 238 -13.91 7.83 -33.23
C ALA A 238 -14.67 8.89 -34.05
N SER A 239 -13.99 9.96 -34.47
CA SER A 239 -14.55 10.97 -35.38
C SER A 239 -14.91 10.38 -36.74
N GLY A 240 -14.07 9.48 -37.31
CA GLY A 240 -14.36 8.75 -38.54
C GLY A 240 -15.58 7.82 -38.44
N VAL A 241 -15.72 7.10 -37.33
CA VAL A 241 -16.91 6.26 -37.07
C VAL A 241 -18.17 7.11 -36.89
N ALA A 242 -18.09 8.20 -36.12
CA ALA A 242 -19.20 9.13 -35.95
C ALA A 242 -19.64 9.74 -37.30
N ALA A 243 -18.67 10.11 -38.15
CA ALA A 243 -18.93 10.57 -39.51
C ALA A 243 -19.65 9.50 -40.34
N LEU A 244 -19.19 8.25 -40.31
CA LEU A 244 -19.82 7.15 -41.04
C LEU A 244 -21.27 6.93 -40.59
N LEU A 245 -21.52 6.89 -39.28
CA LEU A 245 -22.87 6.68 -38.74
C LEU A 245 -23.83 7.81 -39.12
N GLU A 246 -23.33 9.05 -39.15
CA GLU A 246 -24.12 10.20 -39.57
C GLU A 246 -24.38 10.18 -41.08
N ILE A 247 -23.39 9.82 -41.90
CA ILE A 247 -23.56 9.62 -43.35
C ILE A 247 -24.59 8.51 -43.64
N VAL A 248 -24.56 7.41 -42.89
CA VAL A 248 -25.57 6.33 -42.98
C VAL A 248 -26.96 6.88 -42.71
N ARG A 249 -27.13 7.68 -41.65
CA ARG A 249 -28.41 8.33 -41.31
C ARG A 249 -28.90 9.24 -42.44
N LEU A 250 -28.02 10.08 -42.96
CA LEU A 250 -28.33 11.07 -44.00
C LEU A 250 -28.75 10.39 -45.30
N LEU A 251 -27.94 9.44 -45.80
CA LEU A 251 -28.20 8.74 -47.06
C LEU A 251 -29.41 7.80 -46.97
N SER A 252 -29.64 7.15 -45.82
CA SER A 252 -30.84 6.34 -45.60
C SER A 252 -32.12 7.17 -45.65
N ARG A 253 -32.12 8.35 -45.02
CA ARG A 253 -33.27 9.27 -45.09
C ARG A 253 -33.47 9.83 -46.50
N LEU A 254 -32.38 10.16 -47.21
CA LEU A 254 -32.45 10.65 -48.59
C LEU A 254 -33.01 9.59 -49.54
N ALA A 255 -32.56 8.34 -49.42
CA ALA A 255 -33.08 7.20 -50.19
C ALA A 255 -34.57 6.93 -49.92
N SER A 256 -35.07 7.30 -48.73
CA SER A 256 -36.48 7.17 -48.36
C SER A 256 -37.38 8.28 -48.94
N GLN A 257 -36.81 9.29 -49.63
CA GLN A 257 -37.55 10.41 -50.24
C GLN A 257 -37.46 10.42 -51.77
N PRO A 258 -38.04 9.42 -52.47
CA PRO A 258 -37.88 9.25 -53.92
C PRO A 258 -38.48 10.41 -54.75
N ASN A 259 -39.43 11.17 -54.19
CA ASN A 259 -40.18 12.19 -54.94
C ASN A 259 -39.43 13.51 -55.18
N GLN A 260 -38.28 13.76 -54.52
CA GLN A 260 -37.57 15.05 -54.61
C GLN A 260 -36.23 14.99 -55.36
N THR A 261 -35.51 13.87 -55.33
CA THR A 261 -34.11 13.80 -55.80
C THR A 261 -33.84 12.68 -56.80
N GLY A 262 -34.85 11.88 -57.14
CA GLY A 262 -34.73 10.70 -58.02
C GLY A 262 -34.35 9.43 -57.26
N LEU A 263 -34.07 8.35 -57.99
CA LEU A 263 -33.69 7.06 -57.43
C LEU A 263 -32.16 6.91 -57.42
N PRO A 264 -31.55 6.44 -56.31
CA PRO A 264 -30.10 6.26 -56.24
C PRO A 264 -29.63 5.23 -57.26
N ARG A 265 -28.61 5.61 -58.06
CA ARG A 265 -28.07 4.79 -59.16
C ARG A 265 -26.93 3.86 -58.74
N PHE A 266 -26.61 3.80 -57.45
CA PHE A 266 -25.57 2.96 -56.91
C PHE A 266 -26.09 2.23 -55.69
N ASN A 267 -25.54 1.05 -55.46
CA ASN A 267 -25.63 0.37 -54.18
C ASN A 267 -24.62 0.98 -53.22
N LEU A 268 -25.04 1.29 -52.00
CA LEU A 268 -24.14 1.76 -50.95
C LEU A 268 -23.83 0.61 -49.99
N ALA A 269 -22.55 0.39 -49.74
CA ALA A 269 -22.07 -0.55 -48.74
C ALA A 269 -21.30 0.20 -47.65
N PHE A 270 -21.65 -0.02 -46.40
CA PHE A 270 -21.02 0.60 -45.25
C PHE A 270 -20.26 -0.45 -44.46
N PHE A 271 -18.99 -0.20 -44.16
CA PHE A 271 -18.15 -1.11 -43.41
C PHE A 271 -17.55 -0.42 -42.18
N LEU A 272 -17.76 -1.04 -41.02
CA LEU A 272 -17.06 -0.73 -39.79
C LEU A 272 -16.10 -1.87 -39.48
N THR A 273 -14.81 -1.65 -39.67
CA THR A 273 -13.77 -2.66 -39.56
C THR A 273 -13.05 -2.60 -38.21
N GLY A 274 -12.72 -3.77 -37.66
CA GLY A 274 -11.86 -3.89 -36.47
C GLY A 274 -10.40 -4.16 -36.86
N GLY A 275 -9.47 -4.03 -35.91
CA GLY A 275 -8.04 -4.15 -36.18
C GLY A 275 -7.48 -3.11 -37.16
N GLY A 276 -8.10 -1.93 -37.28
CA GLY A 276 -7.65 -0.84 -38.16
C GLY A 276 -6.22 -0.38 -37.83
N LYS A 277 -5.94 -0.13 -36.56
CA LYS A 277 -4.59 0.24 -36.08
C LYS A 277 -3.60 -0.93 -36.06
N LEU A 278 -4.06 -2.15 -36.30
CA LEU A 278 -3.24 -3.35 -36.42
C LEU A 278 -3.04 -3.67 -37.90
N ASN A 279 -2.55 -2.68 -38.65
CA ASN A 279 -2.33 -2.82 -40.09
C ASN A 279 -3.62 -3.16 -40.89
N PHE A 280 -4.78 -2.65 -40.46
CA PHE A 280 -6.07 -2.84 -41.14
C PHE A 280 -6.47 -4.30 -41.38
N LEU A 281 -6.27 -5.17 -40.38
CA LEU A 281 -6.57 -6.61 -40.47
C LEU A 281 -8.04 -6.91 -40.76
N GLY A 282 -8.97 -6.14 -40.18
CA GLY A 282 -10.40 -6.30 -40.46
C GLY A 282 -10.73 -6.03 -41.92
N SER A 283 -10.20 -4.95 -42.49
CA SER A 283 -10.38 -4.57 -43.89
C SER A 283 -9.74 -5.59 -44.84
N LYS A 284 -8.55 -6.11 -44.49
CA LYS A 284 -7.93 -7.23 -45.22
C LYS A 284 -8.87 -8.44 -45.28
N LYS A 285 -9.43 -8.86 -44.15
CA LYS A 285 -10.33 -10.02 -44.10
C LYS A 285 -11.63 -9.79 -44.85
N VAL A 286 -12.23 -8.61 -44.71
CA VAL A 286 -13.45 -8.25 -45.46
C VAL A 286 -13.19 -8.33 -46.97
N LEU A 287 -12.03 -7.85 -47.42
CA LEU A 287 -11.64 -7.93 -48.84
C LEU A 287 -11.47 -9.38 -49.31
N GLU A 288 -10.80 -10.22 -48.54
CA GLU A 288 -10.63 -11.65 -48.84
C GLU A 288 -11.98 -12.37 -48.91
N ASP A 289 -12.81 -12.22 -47.88
CA ASP A 289 -14.10 -12.90 -47.79
C ASP A 289 -15.07 -12.49 -48.92
N GLN A 290 -14.99 -11.26 -49.40
CA GLN A 290 -15.90 -10.75 -50.43
C GLN A 290 -15.35 -10.94 -51.84
N LEU A 291 -14.06 -10.71 -52.09
CA LEU A 291 -13.49 -10.89 -53.43
C LEU A 291 -13.37 -12.37 -53.81
N ASP A 292 -13.04 -13.23 -52.85
CA ASP A 292 -12.83 -14.66 -53.08
C ASP A 292 -14.12 -15.48 -52.91
N SER A 293 -15.26 -14.83 -52.61
CA SER A 293 -16.57 -15.48 -52.51
C SER A 293 -17.05 -16.00 -53.87
N VAL A 294 -17.54 -17.25 -53.89
CA VAL A 294 -18.07 -17.93 -55.08
C VAL A 294 -19.37 -17.27 -55.59
N ASP A 295 -20.12 -16.62 -54.71
CA ASP A 295 -21.42 -16.02 -55.03
C ASP A 295 -21.32 -14.60 -55.65
N GLY A 296 -20.12 -14.12 -55.96
CA GLY A 296 -19.88 -12.74 -56.40
C GLY A 296 -20.07 -11.74 -55.25
N GLY A 297 -18.97 -11.40 -54.55
CA GLY A 297 -19.08 -10.49 -53.41
C GLY A 297 -19.21 -9.02 -53.80
N LEU A 298 -19.60 -8.20 -52.81
CA LEU A 298 -19.91 -6.76 -52.95
C LEU A 298 -18.80 -5.93 -53.64
N PHE A 299 -17.55 -6.40 -53.56
CA PHE A 299 -16.39 -5.70 -54.10
C PHE A 299 -16.10 -5.96 -55.58
N GLN A 300 -16.72 -6.96 -56.22
CA GLN A 300 -16.52 -7.20 -57.65
C GLN A 300 -17.07 -6.04 -58.50
N ASP A 301 -18.23 -5.51 -58.12
CA ASP A 301 -18.88 -4.37 -58.78
C ASP A 301 -18.61 -3.02 -58.07
N THR A 302 -17.63 -3.00 -57.16
CA THR A 302 -17.30 -1.77 -56.44
C THR A 302 -16.51 -0.82 -57.34
N ILE A 303 -17.08 0.37 -57.54
CA ILE A 303 -16.45 1.42 -58.33
C ILE A 303 -15.31 2.08 -57.57
N PHE A 304 -15.58 2.46 -56.32
CA PHE A 304 -14.57 2.98 -55.41
C PHE A 304 -14.94 2.74 -53.94
N ALA A 305 -13.92 2.69 -53.09
CA ALA A 305 -14.04 2.69 -51.63
C ALA A 305 -13.55 4.02 -51.04
N LEU A 306 -14.40 4.65 -50.23
CA LEU A 306 -14.12 5.86 -49.46
C LEU A 306 -13.86 5.49 -48.01
N CYS A 307 -12.62 5.64 -47.55
CA CYS A 307 -12.24 5.40 -46.16
C CYS A 307 -12.27 6.72 -45.37
N LEU A 308 -12.92 6.75 -44.22
CA LEU A 308 -13.04 7.91 -43.34
C LEU A 308 -12.11 7.73 -42.13
N ASP A 309 -11.17 8.66 -41.93
CA ASP A 309 -10.18 8.58 -40.85
C ASP A 309 -9.90 9.96 -40.28
N SER A 310 -10.00 10.12 -38.96
CA SER A 310 -9.73 11.37 -38.22
C SER A 310 -10.25 12.63 -38.92
N LEU A 311 -11.53 12.93 -38.73
CA LEU A 311 -12.22 14.07 -39.35
C LEU A 311 -12.65 15.12 -38.33
N GLY A 312 -12.24 14.97 -37.08
CA GLY A 312 -12.74 15.74 -35.95
C GLY A 312 -12.00 17.05 -35.70
N ASN A 313 -10.87 17.27 -36.36
CA ASN A 313 -10.03 18.45 -36.16
C ASN A 313 -9.45 18.94 -37.49
N GLY A 314 -8.69 20.04 -37.46
CA GLY A 314 -7.94 20.58 -38.60
C GLY A 314 -8.72 21.58 -39.47
N ASP A 315 -7.97 22.51 -40.02
CA ASP A 315 -8.45 23.55 -40.94
C ASP A 315 -8.33 23.13 -42.42
N GLU A 316 -7.84 21.93 -42.68
CA GLU A 316 -7.68 21.37 -44.02
C GLU A 316 -8.33 19.99 -44.12
N LEU A 317 -8.78 19.62 -45.31
CA LEU A 317 -9.31 18.30 -45.61
C LEU A 317 -8.45 17.66 -46.70
N ASN A 318 -7.77 16.56 -46.36
CA ASN A 318 -6.82 15.89 -47.23
C ASN A 318 -7.40 14.56 -47.76
N VAL A 319 -7.41 14.41 -49.07
CA VAL A 319 -7.81 13.17 -49.77
C VAL A 319 -6.56 12.41 -50.18
N HIS A 320 -6.29 11.30 -49.48
CA HIS A 320 -5.14 10.43 -49.71
C HIS A 320 -5.46 9.37 -50.75
N VAL A 321 -4.61 9.26 -51.76
CA VAL A 321 -4.77 8.32 -52.87
C VAL A 321 -3.46 7.62 -53.21
N SER A 322 -3.56 6.33 -53.54
CA SER A 322 -2.40 5.54 -54.00
C SER A 322 -2.06 5.78 -55.48
N LYS A 323 -3.03 6.25 -56.27
CA LYS A 323 -2.89 6.61 -57.67
C LYS A 323 -3.59 7.94 -57.89
N PRO A 324 -2.99 8.88 -58.64
CA PRO A 324 -3.64 10.16 -58.90
C PRO A 324 -4.95 9.93 -59.67
N PRO A 325 -6.06 10.59 -59.26
CA PRO A 325 -7.35 10.42 -59.91
C PRO A 325 -7.26 10.95 -61.35
N LYS A 326 -7.76 10.16 -62.31
CA LYS A 326 -7.88 10.60 -63.71
C LYS A 326 -9.11 11.50 -63.85
N GLU A 327 -9.03 12.49 -64.73
CA GLU A 327 -10.20 13.31 -65.10
C GLU A 327 -11.32 12.40 -65.64
N GLY A 328 -12.55 12.61 -65.14
CA GLY A 328 -13.72 11.79 -65.46
C GLY A 328 -13.79 10.41 -64.79
N SER A 329 -12.78 10.03 -63.98
CA SER A 329 -12.90 8.84 -63.12
C SER A 329 -13.86 9.10 -61.96
N ASN A 330 -14.49 8.05 -61.42
CA ASN A 330 -15.43 8.20 -60.31
C ASN A 330 -14.80 8.81 -59.05
N ILE A 331 -13.53 8.51 -58.76
CA ILE A 331 -12.79 9.19 -57.68
C ILE A 331 -12.54 10.66 -58.04
N GLY A 332 -12.15 10.95 -59.29
CA GLY A 332 -11.96 12.33 -59.76
C GLY A 332 -13.22 13.17 -59.67
N THR A 333 -14.38 12.61 -60.03
CA THR A 333 -15.69 13.27 -59.89
C THR A 333 -16.02 13.54 -58.43
N PHE A 334 -15.79 12.58 -57.53
CA PHE A 334 -16.00 12.77 -56.10
C PHE A 334 -15.15 13.92 -55.54
N VAL A 335 -13.84 13.90 -55.83
CA VAL A 335 -12.88 14.92 -55.39
C VAL A 335 -13.26 16.29 -55.93
N LYS A 336 -13.66 16.35 -57.20
CA LYS A 336 -14.11 17.60 -57.83
C LYS A 336 -15.36 18.13 -57.14
N ASN A 337 -16.37 17.29 -56.90
CA ASN A 337 -17.57 17.70 -56.18
C ASN A 337 -17.20 18.23 -54.79
N LEU A 338 -16.32 17.53 -54.06
CA LEU A 338 -15.87 17.95 -52.74
C LEU A 338 -15.19 19.34 -52.76
N GLN A 339 -14.34 19.60 -53.76
CA GLN A 339 -13.69 20.90 -53.96
C GLN A 339 -14.68 21.99 -54.36
N ASP A 340 -15.63 21.68 -55.26
CA ASP A 340 -16.66 22.60 -55.72
C ASP A 340 -17.59 23.02 -54.55
N PHE A 341 -18.04 22.06 -53.73
CA PHE A 341 -18.85 22.37 -52.53
C PHE A 341 -18.07 23.14 -51.47
N SER A 342 -16.82 22.76 -51.22
CA SER A 342 -15.95 23.47 -50.28
C SER A 342 -15.77 24.93 -50.71
N GLY A 343 -15.48 25.20 -51.98
CA GLY A 343 -15.29 26.56 -52.48
C GLY A 343 -16.54 27.44 -52.40
N VAL A 344 -17.74 26.84 -52.37
CA VAL A 344 -19.01 27.57 -52.26
C VAL A 344 -19.43 27.81 -50.82
N GLU A 345 -19.45 26.76 -49.97
CA GLU A 345 -19.94 26.86 -48.59
C GLU A 345 -18.86 27.27 -47.58
N TYR A 346 -17.60 26.90 -47.82
CA TYR A 346 -16.48 27.11 -46.89
C TYR A 346 -15.21 27.60 -47.63
N PRO A 347 -15.17 28.87 -48.06
CA PRO A 347 -14.07 29.41 -48.88
C PRO A 347 -12.69 29.31 -48.23
N ASP A 348 -12.65 29.30 -46.89
CA ASP A 348 -11.42 29.24 -46.11
C ASP A 348 -10.89 27.81 -45.92
N LEU A 349 -11.65 26.78 -46.33
CA LEU A 349 -11.27 25.37 -46.19
C LEU A 349 -10.52 24.89 -47.44
N GLU A 350 -9.26 24.49 -47.26
CA GLU A 350 -8.47 23.87 -48.32
C GLU A 350 -8.75 22.37 -48.43
N VAL A 351 -9.12 21.91 -49.63
CA VAL A 351 -9.31 20.49 -49.96
C VAL A 351 -8.17 20.01 -50.86
N ASN A 352 -7.23 19.30 -50.26
CA ASN A 352 -5.96 18.89 -50.88
C ASN A 352 -5.98 17.42 -51.30
N VAL A 353 -5.39 17.10 -52.46
CA VAL A 353 -5.25 15.72 -52.94
C VAL A 353 -3.81 15.26 -52.72
N MET A 354 -3.63 14.34 -51.78
CA MET A 354 -2.33 13.83 -51.37
C MET A 354 -2.08 12.48 -52.05
N HIS A 355 -1.08 12.43 -52.94
CA HIS A 355 -0.70 11.21 -53.62
C HIS A 355 0.57 10.61 -53.02
N LYS A 356 0.48 9.34 -52.60
CA LYS A 356 1.62 8.56 -52.12
C LYS A 356 1.60 7.16 -52.73
N LYS A 357 2.70 6.75 -53.35
CA LYS A 357 2.86 5.38 -53.84
C LYS A 357 2.99 4.41 -52.66
N ILE A 358 2.33 3.26 -52.76
CA ILE A 358 2.39 2.19 -51.75
C ILE A 358 3.78 1.56 -51.80
N ASN A 359 4.44 1.51 -50.65
CA ASN A 359 5.67 0.72 -50.49
C ASN A 359 5.29 -0.68 -49.99
N LEU A 360 5.46 -1.70 -50.84
CA LEU A 360 5.17 -3.09 -50.48
C LEU A 360 6.17 -3.68 -49.48
N ALA A 361 7.30 -2.99 -49.24
CA ALA A 361 8.30 -3.40 -48.26
C ALA A 361 8.02 -2.84 -46.84
N ASP A 362 7.07 -1.91 -46.68
CA ASP A 362 6.71 -1.41 -45.36
C ASP A 362 5.84 -2.46 -44.64
N ASP A 363 6.22 -2.84 -43.42
CA ASP A 363 5.45 -3.79 -42.59
C ASP A 363 4.06 -3.24 -42.22
N PHE A 364 3.96 -1.92 -42.06
CA PHE A 364 2.73 -1.20 -41.69
C PHE A 364 2.26 -0.25 -42.78
N LEU A 365 1.00 -0.40 -43.17
CA LEU A 365 0.32 0.53 -44.06
C LEU A 365 -0.08 1.80 -43.30
N ALA A 366 0.03 2.93 -43.99
CA ALA A 366 -0.26 4.25 -43.41
C ALA A 366 -1.76 4.54 -43.35
N TRP A 367 -2.47 4.07 -44.37
CA TRP A 367 -3.87 4.40 -44.65
C TRP A 367 -4.66 3.16 -45.05
N GLU A 368 -5.94 3.15 -44.70
CA GLU A 368 -6.81 2.01 -44.96
C GLU A 368 -7.00 1.74 -46.47
N HIS A 369 -7.06 2.79 -47.30
CA HIS A 369 -7.22 2.65 -48.75
C HIS A 369 -6.07 1.88 -49.43
N GLU A 370 -4.89 1.83 -48.80
CA GLU A 370 -3.74 1.07 -49.34
C GLU A 370 -4.07 -0.43 -49.42
N ARG A 371 -4.86 -0.98 -48.47
CA ARG A 371 -5.33 -2.39 -48.52
C ARG A 371 -6.19 -2.67 -49.75
N TYR A 372 -7.10 -1.76 -50.07
CA TYR A 372 -7.98 -1.85 -51.23
C TYR A 372 -7.19 -1.73 -52.53
N SER A 373 -6.25 -0.78 -52.60
CA SER A 373 -5.37 -0.57 -53.74
C SER A 373 -4.46 -1.78 -54.05
N ILE A 374 -3.97 -2.50 -53.02
CA ILE A 374 -3.19 -3.74 -53.18
C ILE A 374 -4.03 -4.82 -53.90
N ARG A 375 -5.33 -4.90 -53.59
CA ARG A 375 -6.30 -5.79 -54.27
C ARG A 375 -6.85 -5.20 -55.58
N ARG A 376 -6.23 -4.13 -56.11
CA ARG A 376 -6.59 -3.44 -57.37
C ARG A 376 -7.95 -2.75 -57.37
N LEU A 377 -8.55 -2.49 -56.21
CA LEU A 377 -9.74 -1.66 -56.09
C LEU A 377 -9.35 -0.18 -56.08
N ASN A 378 -10.21 0.67 -56.66
CA ASN A 378 -10.03 2.11 -56.54
C ASN A 378 -10.46 2.54 -55.14
N ALA A 379 -9.58 3.20 -54.39
CA ALA A 379 -9.91 3.65 -53.05
C ALA A 379 -9.19 4.95 -52.69
N MET A 380 -9.76 5.67 -51.74
CA MET A 380 -9.19 6.89 -51.16
C MET A 380 -9.47 6.95 -49.66
N THR A 381 -8.61 7.63 -48.91
CA THR A 381 -8.86 7.96 -47.50
C THR A 381 -9.01 9.46 -47.34
N VAL A 382 -10.09 9.91 -46.71
CA VAL A 382 -10.28 11.33 -46.36
C VAL A 382 -9.94 11.51 -44.90
N SER A 383 -9.05 12.46 -44.62
CA SER A 383 -8.58 12.78 -43.28
C SER A 383 -8.13 14.23 -43.18
N HIS A 384 -8.15 14.82 -41.98
CA HIS A 384 -7.55 16.13 -41.80
C HIS A 384 -6.00 16.07 -41.77
N TYR A 385 -5.39 14.90 -41.56
CA TYR A 385 -3.94 14.77 -41.54
C TYR A 385 -3.31 14.86 -42.94
N LYS A 386 -2.18 15.60 -43.04
CA LYS A 386 -1.37 15.67 -44.27
C LYS A 386 -0.54 14.41 -44.54
N ASN A 387 -0.04 13.76 -43.50
CA ASN A 387 0.73 12.53 -43.64
C ASN A 387 0.54 11.64 -42.40
N ALA A 388 0.26 10.36 -42.63
CA ALA A 388 -0.01 9.38 -41.60
C ALA A 388 1.09 9.20 -40.55
N LYS A 389 2.36 9.40 -40.94
CA LYS A 389 3.54 9.26 -40.05
C LYS A 389 3.99 10.59 -39.44
N SER A 390 3.50 11.73 -39.93
CA SER A 390 3.97 13.04 -39.46
C SER A 390 3.13 13.60 -38.32
N ASP A 391 1.88 13.17 -38.17
CA ASP A 391 1.06 13.67 -37.06
C ASP A 391 1.27 12.82 -35.81
N VAL A 392 2.01 13.46 -34.92
CA VAL A 392 2.60 12.98 -33.68
C VAL A 392 1.48 12.40 -32.78
N LYS A 393 0.26 12.97 -32.81
CA LYS A 393 -0.85 12.64 -31.90
C LYS A 393 -1.68 11.40 -32.30
N ARG A 394 -1.52 10.88 -33.52
CA ARG A 394 -2.36 9.78 -34.04
C ARG A 394 -2.09 8.47 -33.28
N GLY A 395 -3.08 7.98 -32.54
CA GLY A 395 -2.98 6.69 -31.83
C GLY A 395 -2.17 6.77 -30.54
N THR A 396 -2.35 7.85 -29.78
CA THR A 396 -1.67 8.12 -28.51
C THR A 396 -2.66 8.14 -27.35
N ILE A 397 -2.18 7.99 -26.11
CA ILE A 397 -3.02 8.16 -24.90
C ILE A 397 -3.51 9.61 -24.71
N LEU A 398 -2.90 10.56 -25.43
CA LEU A 398 -3.28 11.98 -25.42
C LEU A 398 -4.50 12.29 -26.29
N ASP A 399 -4.98 11.31 -27.05
CA ASP A 399 -6.15 11.45 -27.91
C ASP A 399 -7.46 11.32 -27.12
N THR A 400 -7.77 12.40 -26.40
CA THR A 400 -8.97 12.59 -25.58
C THR A 400 -10.02 13.40 -26.33
N LYS A 401 -11.22 13.55 -25.74
CA LYS A 401 -12.34 14.29 -26.35
C LYS A 401 -11.98 15.73 -26.73
N SER A 402 -11.07 16.37 -25.99
CA SER A 402 -10.64 17.75 -26.24
C SER A 402 -9.95 17.94 -27.59
N SER A 403 -9.42 16.86 -28.17
CA SER A 403 -8.79 16.87 -29.50
C SER A 403 -9.77 17.06 -30.66
N VAL A 404 -11.09 16.87 -30.42
CA VAL A 404 -12.12 16.89 -31.45
C VAL A 404 -13.04 18.10 -31.30
N SER A 405 -13.23 18.83 -32.38
CA SER A 405 -14.28 19.85 -32.52
C SER A 405 -15.50 19.27 -33.23
N THR A 406 -16.64 19.27 -32.54
CA THR A 406 -17.92 18.79 -33.11
C THR A 406 -18.35 19.60 -34.33
N LYS A 407 -18.03 20.89 -34.35
CA LYS A 407 -18.34 21.80 -35.47
C LYS A 407 -17.53 21.47 -36.70
N VAL A 408 -16.23 21.21 -36.51
CA VAL A 408 -15.33 20.81 -37.60
C VAL A 408 -15.76 19.46 -38.16
N LEU A 409 -16.11 18.50 -37.29
CA LEU A 409 -16.63 17.22 -37.72
C LEU A 409 -17.94 17.38 -38.52
N ALA A 410 -18.88 18.21 -38.05
CA ALA A 410 -20.14 18.43 -38.74
C ALA A 410 -19.94 19.05 -40.13
N ARG A 411 -19.07 20.07 -40.25
CA ARG A 411 -18.63 20.66 -41.52
C ARG A 411 -18.07 19.58 -42.47
N ASN A 412 -17.12 18.78 -41.99
CA ASN A 412 -16.45 17.77 -42.80
C ASN A 412 -17.44 16.68 -43.24
N VAL A 413 -18.35 16.25 -42.36
CA VAL A 413 -19.42 15.29 -42.68
C VAL A 413 -20.38 15.84 -43.71
N GLN A 414 -20.78 17.12 -43.59
CA GLN A 414 -21.65 17.79 -44.56
C GLN A 414 -21.03 17.75 -45.96
N LEU A 415 -19.78 18.20 -46.09
CA LEU A 415 -19.06 18.20 -47.37
C LEU A 415 -18.95 16.82 -48.00
N ILE A 416 -18.59 15.81 -47.20
CA ILE A 416 -18.45 14.43 -47.68
C ILE A 416 -19.81 13.87 -48.11
N ALA A 417 -20.86 14.10 -47.32
CA ALA A 417 -22.21 13.63 -47.63
C ALA A 417 -22.76 14.29 -48.90
N GLU A 418 -22.60 15.61 -49.06
CA GLU A 418 -23.04 16.36 -50.24
C GLU A 418 -22.30 15.91 -51.52
N ALA A 419 -20.98 15.73 -51.43
CA ALA A 419 -20.18 15.24 -52.55
C ALA A 419 -20.58 13.81 -52.96
N LEU A 420 -20.85 12.93 -51.98
CA LEU A 420 -21.36 11.58 -52.22
C LEU A 420 -22.75 11.63 -52.86
N ALA A 421 -23.71 12.37 -52.28
CA ALA A 421 -25.08 12.47 -52.78
C ALA A 421 -25.11 13.00 -54.23
N SER A 422 -24.31 14.03 -54.52
CA SER A 422 -24.19 14.59 -55.87
C SER A 422 -23.76 13.57 -56.90
N GLN A 423 -22.81 12.70 -56.53
CA GLN A 423 -22.36 11.61 -57.40
C GLN A 423 -23.41 10.50 -57.52
N LEU A 424 -24.09 10.15 -56.42
CA LEU A 424 -25.06 9.06 -56.38
C LEU A 424 -26.33 9.34 -57.21
N TYR A 425 -26.78 10.59 -57.20
CA TYR A 425 -27.99 11.05 -57.90
C TYR A 425 -27.68 11.75 -59.23
N ASN A 426 -26.41 12.00 -59.53
CA ASN A 426 -25.95 12.72 -60.72
C ASN A 426 -26.64 14.09 -60.88
N THR A 427 -26.87 14.76 -59.76
CA THR A 427 -27.50 16.08 -59.66
C THR A 427 -26.66 16.94 -58.72
N SER A 428 -26.58 18.24 -59.01
CA SER A 428 -25.88 19.20 -58.16
C SER A 428 -26.88 19.92 -57.25
N GLY A 429 -26.65 19.92 -55.96
CA GLY A 429 -27.41 20.72 -55.01
C GLY A 429 -26.93 20.52 -53.59
N PRO A 430 -27.40 21.33 -52.64
CA PRO A 430 -27.37 20.94 -51.25
C PRO A 430 -28.54 19.95 -51.00
N PHE A 431 -28.23 18.70 -50.71
CA PHE A 431 -29.18 17.63 -50.41
C PHE A 431 -29.60 17.62 -48.93
N PHE A 432 -28.74 18.12 -48.03
CA PHE A 432 -28.88 17.96 -46.59
C PHE A 432 -29.10 19.32 -45.90
N VAL A 433 -30.27 19.91 -46.12
CA VAL A 433 -30.67 21.20 -45.54
C VAL A 433 -31.85 21.03 -44.56
N GLY A 434 -31.95 21.90 -43.56
CA GLY A 434 -33.08 21.92 -42.60
C GLY A 434 -33.15 20.63 -41.78
N ASP A 435 -34.31 19.95 -41.79
CA ASP A 435 -34.53 18.70 -41.04
C ASP A 435 -33.66 17.52 -41.50
N MET A 436 -33.03 17.65 -42.67
CA MET A 436 -32.11 16.68 -43.25
C MET A 436 -30.64 17.07 -43.04
N ALA A 437 -30.36 18.20 -42.38
CA ALA A 437 -29.01 18.64 -42.11
C ALA A 437 -28.25 17.69 -41.16
N VAL A 438 -26.93 17.85 -41.15
CA VAL A 438 -26.02 17.19 -40.22
C VAL A 438 -26.37 17.62 -38.79
N SER A 439 -26.51 16.66 -37.88
CA SER A 439 -26.85 16.94 -36.48
C SER A 439 -25.57 17.01 -35.64
N GLU A 440 -25.18 18.22 -35.25
CA GLU A 440 -24.06 18.44 -34.32
C GLU A 440 -24.28 17.75 -32.97
N GLU A 441 -25.53 17.73 -32.48
CA GLU A 441 -25.90 17.07 -31.24
C GLU A 441 -25.67 15.56 -31.31
N MET A 442 -26.09 14.93 -32.41
CA MET A 442 -25.89 13.49 -32.63
C MET A 442 -24.41 13.13 -32.72
N LEU A 443 -23.62 13.94 -33.44
CA LEU A 443 -22.17 13.77 -33.53
C LEU A 443 -21.50 13.90 -32.14
N ASN A 444 -21.90 14.88 -31.33
CA ASN A 444 -21.39 15.03 -29.96
C ASN A 444 -21.76 13.83 -29.07
N VAL A 445 -22.97 13.27 -29.21
CA VAL A 445 -23.36 12.05 -28.49
C VAL A 445 -22.46 10.87 -28.89
N TRP A 446 -22.21 10.67 -30.19
CA TRP A 446 -21.32 9.62 -30.67
C TRP A 446 -19.89 9.78 -30.18
N LEU A 447 -19.33 10.98 -30.31
CA LEU A 447 -17.98 11.28 -29.84
C LEU A 447 -17.84 11.09 -28.33
N THR A 448 -18.83 11.52 -27.54
CA THR A 448 -18.81 11.34 -26.09
C THR A 448 -18.87 9.85 -25.72
N ARG A 449 -19.69 9.07 -26.42
CA ARG A 449 -19.86 7.65 -26.16
C ARG A 449 -18.65 6.82 -26.60
N LEU A 450 -18.07 7.12 -27.76
CA LEU A 450 -16.90 6.42 -28.28
C LEU A 450 -15.61 6.86 -27.57
N GLY A 451 -15.51 8.13 -27.16
CA GLY A 451 -14.36 8.69 -26.46
C GLY A 451 -14.31 8.41 -24.95
N SER A 452 -15.37 7.82 -24.37
CA SER A 452 -15.40 7.42 -22.95
C SER A 452 -15.05 5.95 -22.71
N LEU A 453 -14.92 5.17 -23.78
CA LEU A 453 -14.60 3.74 -23.71
C LEU A 453 -13.23 3.50 -24.35
N PRO A 454 -12.33 2.71 -23.73
CA PRO A 454 -11.12 2.29 -24.40
C PRO A 454 -11.48 1.36 -25.56
N ARG A 455 -10.96 1.67 -26.76
CA ARG A 455 -11.33 0.96 -28.00
C ARG A 455 -10.21 0.08 -28.56
N PHE A 456 -9.08 -0.04 -27.88
CA PHE A 456 -8.12 -1.10 -28.21
C PHE A 456 -8.67 -2.48 -27.81
N SER A 457 -9.19 -2.60 -26.58
CA SER A 457 -9.86 -3.81 -26.04
C SER A 457 -11.15 -4.20 -26.77
N SER A 458 -11.70 -3.29 -27.56
CA SER A 458 -12.90 -3.55 -28.35
C SER A 458 -12.63 -4.46 -29.56
N SER A 459 -11.38 -4.68 -29.94
CA SER A 459 -10.96 -5.68 -30.93
C SER A 459 -10.68 -7.07 -30.33
N LEU A 460 -10.62 -7.15 -29.00
CA LEU A 460 -10.09 -8.28 -28.21
C LEU A 460 -11.21 -9.19 -27.68
N GLY A 461 -12.23 -9.44 -28.49
CA GLY A 461 -13.31 -10.35 -28.12
C GLY A 461 -12.81 -11.80 -28.00
N SER A 462 -13.10 -12.45 -26.87
CA SER A 462 -13.10 -13.91 -26.79
C SER A 462 -14.39 -14.42 -27.43
N LYS A 463 -14.37 -15.61 -28.03
CA LYS A 463 -15.60 -16.28 -28.49
C LYS A 463 -16.67 -16.27 -27.37
N GLY A 464 -17.81 -15.66 -27.66
CA GLY A 464 -18.95 -15.56 -26.75
C GLY A 464 -18.99 -14.35 -25.82
N SER A 465 -17.95 -13.50 -25.78
CA SER A 465 -18.01 -12.23 -25.04
C SER A 465 -18.68 -11.14 -25.87
N SER A 466 -19.83 -10.63 -25.41
CA SER A 466 -20.54 -9.54 -26.07
C SER A 466 -19.77 -8.23 -25.92
N ASN A 467 -19.32 -7.64 -27.03
CA ASN A 467 -18.64 -6.37 -27.01
C ASN A 467 -19.63 -5.20 -27.05
N ILE A 468 -19.57 -4.33 -26.05
CA ILE A 468 -20.49 -3.20 -25.89
C ILE A 468 -20.40 -2.22 -27.07
N VAL A 469 -19.19 -1.94 -27.56
CA VAL A 469 -18.98 -1.00 -28.68
C VAL A 469 -19.50 -1.60 -29.98
N VAL A 470 -19.14 -2.84 -30.30
CA VAL A 470 -19.60 -3.52 -31.52
C VAL A 470 -21.12 -3.65 -31.54
N ASN A 471 -21.74 -4.07 -30.43
CA ASN A 471 -23.20 -4.20 -30.32
C ASN A 471 -23.89 -2.85 -30.51
N MET A 472 -23.33 -1.78 -29.93
CA MET A 472 -23.85 -0.42 -30.09
C MET A 472 -23.80 0.02 -31.56
N LEU A 473 -22.65 -0.17 -32.23
CA LEU A 473 -22.47 0.18 -33.63
C LEU A 473 -23.43 -0.62 -34.53
N GLN A 474 -23.55 -1.93 -34.29
CA GLN A 474 -24.46 -2.80 -35.02
C GLN A 474 -25.92 -2.36 -34.87
N GLN A 475 -26.41 -2.15 -33.65
CA GLN A 475 -27.79 -1.70 -33.39
C GLN A 475 -28.07 -0.35 -34.04
N THR A 476 -27.08 0.53 -34.05
CA THR A 476 -27.20 1.84 -34.70
C THR A 476 -27.33 1.71 -36.20
N MET A 477 -26.48 0.90 -36.85
CA MET A 477 -26.58 0.64 -38.28
C MET A 477 -27.92 -0.03 -38.65
N GLN A 478 -28.39 -0.99 -37.85
CA GLN A 478 -29.66 -1.69 -38.05
C GLN A 478 -30.89 -0.76 -37.98
N ARG A 479 -30.77 0.40 -37.33
CA ARG A 479 -31.84 1.39 -37.30
C ARG A 479 -32.07 2.07 -38.65
N TYR A 480 -31.03 2.17 -39.48
CA TYR A 480 -31.05 2.94 -40.73
C TYR A 480 -30.85 2.06 -41.98
N LEU A 481 -30.33 0.85 -41.82
CA LEU A 481 -30.02 -0.08 -42.90
C LEU A 481 -30.84 -1.36 -42.75
N THR A 482 -31.23 -1.95 -43.87
CA THR A 482 -32.11 -3.13 -43.90
C THR A 482 -31.34 -4.45 -43.74
N ASP A 483 -30.10 -4.52 -44.22
CA ASP A 483 -29.25 -5.71 -44.15
C ASP A 483 -27.92 -5.35 -43.47
N VAL A 484 -27.79 -5.72 -42.19
CA VAL A 484 -26.57 -5.54 -41.40
C VAL A 484 -26.05 -6.89 -40.96
N LYS A 485 -24.86 -7.26 -41.45
CA LYS A 485 -24.19 -8.53 -41.17
C LYS A 485 -22.93 -8.28 -40.37
N VAL A 486 -22.69 -9.13 -39.38
CA VAL A 486 -21.47 -9.11 -38.56
C VAL A 486 -20.62 -10.30 -38.95
N THR A 487 -19.34 -10.06 -39.25
CA THR A 487 -18.35 -11.10 -39.56
C THR A 487 -17.21 -11.07 -38.55
N HIS A 488 -16.65 -12.24 -38.25
CA HIS A 488 -15.57 -12.37 -37.28
C HIS A 488 -14.33 -12.98 -37.94
N LEU A 489 -13.20 -12.30 -37.83
CA LEU A 489 -11.88 -12.80 -38.18
C LEU A 489 -11.27 -13.50 -36.96
N THR A 490 -11.09 -14.81 -37.05
CA THR A 490 -10.35 -15.59 -36.04
C THR A 490 -8.89 -15.71 -36.45
N ALA A 491 -7.98 -15.49 -35.50
CA ALA A 491 -6.56 -15.82 -35.72
C ALA A 491 -6.37 -17.32 -35.98
N ASP A 492 -5.47 -17.67 -36.90
CA ASP A 492 -5.07 -19.07 -37.12
C ASP A 492 -4.36 -19.60 -35.85
N LYS A 493 -4.62 -20.87 -35.50
CA LYS A 493 -4.01 -21.52 -34.34
C LYS A 493 -2.56 -21.94 -34.58
N ARG A 494 -2.16 -22.15 -35.84
CA ARG A 494 -0.80 -22.62 -36.18
C ARG A 494 0.17 -21.46 -36.40
N ASP A 495 -0.29 -20.40 -37.05
CA ASP A 495 0.50 -19.20 -37.36
C ASP A 495 -0.38 -17.95 -37.20
N PRO A 496 -0.55 -17.45 -35.96
CA PRO A 496 -1.44 -16.33 -35.70
C PRO A 496 -0.86 -15.03 -36.28
N GLU A 497 -1.57 -14.41 -37.25
CA GLU A 497 -1.19 -13.09 -37.80
C GLU A 497 -1.15 -11.98 -36.73
N PHE A 498 -1.89 -12.18 -35.64
CA PHE A 498 -1.91 -11.32 -34.48
C PHE A 498 -2.11 -12.14 -33.20
N GLY A 499 -1.50 -11.71 -32.10
CA GLY A 499 -1.60 -12.39 -30.82
C GLY A 499 -1.58 -11.43 -29.64
N PHE A 500 -2.67 -11.36 -28.91
CA PHE A 500 -2.77 -10.50 -27.73
C PHE A 500 -2.68 -11.22 -26.39
N TYR A 501 -2.32 -10.49 -25.35
CA TYR A 501 -2.10 -11.03 -24.02
C TYR A 501 -3.06 -10.44 -22.99
N ASP A 502 -3.44 -11.24 -21.99
CA ASP A 502 -4.29 -10.79 -20.88
C ASP A 502 -3.55 -9.84 -19.90
N GLN A 503 -4.22 -9.44 -18.82
CA GLN A 503 -3.68 -8.57 -17.75
C GLN A 503 -3.26 -7.16 -18.21
N SER A 504 -4.12 -6.47 -18.98
CA SER A 504 -3.89 -5.09 -19.42
C SER A 504 -4.10 -4.04 -18.31
N LYS A 505 -4.97 -4.34 -17.33
CA LYS A 505 -5.24 -3.50 -16.17
C LYS A 505 -5.06 -4.31 -14.88
N GLY A 506 -4.51 -3.67 -13.85
CA GLY A 506 -4.31 -4.28 -12.54
C GLY A 506 -4.45 -3.26 -11.41
N VAL A 507 -4.29 -3.76 -10.18
CA VAL A 507 -4.17 -2.93 -8.98
C VAL A 507 -2.74 -3.11 -8.48
N LEU A 508 -2.04 -1.99 -8.28
CA LEU A 508 -0.72 -1.98 -7.65
C LEU A 508 -0.90 -1.68 -6.18
N THR A 509 -0.37 -2.56 -5.34
CA THR A 509 -0.33 -2.38 -3.89
C THR A 509 1.05 -1.92 -3.48
N ALA A 510 1.13 -0.80 -2.78
CA ALA A 510 2.35 -0.30 -2.16
C ALA A 510 2.39 -0.71 -0.68
N TYR A 511 3.38 -1.50 -0.30
CA TYR A 511 3.66 -1.88 1.07
C TYR A 511 4.83 -1.05 1.60
N ASN A 512 4.69 -0.49 2.79
CA ASN A 512 5.83 0.08 3.51
C ASN A 512 6.58 -1.06 4.22
N VAL A 513 7.82 -1.31 3.80
CA VAL A 513 8.63 -2.47 4.23
C VAL A 513 9.99 -1.99 4.73
N LYS A 514 10.52 -2.69 5.74
CA LYS A 514 11.89 -2.49 6.18
C LYS A 514 12.88 -3.15 5.22
N PRO A 515 14.06 -2.55 4.97
CA PRO A 515 15.08 -3.14 4.11
C PRO A 515 15.62 -4.46 4.69
N ALA A 516 16.02 -5.40 3.84
CA ALA A 516 16.58 -6.69 4.26
C ALA A 516 17.85 -6.57 5.15
N ILE A 517 18.56 -5.45 5.06
CA ILE A 517 19.73 -5.14 5.91
C ILE A 517 19.31 -4.98 7.38
N PHE A 518 18.07 -4.54 7.64
CA PHE A 518 17.54 -4.44 8.99
C PHE A 518 17.52 -5.80 9.71
N ASP A 519 17.21 -6.89 9.00
CA ASP A 519 17.20 -8.24 9.59
C ASP A 519 18.61 -8.70 10.00
N LEU A 520 19.63 -8.32 9.23
CA LEU A 520 21.03 -8.58 9.59
C LEU A 520 21.46 -7.75 10.82
N PHE A 521 21.05 -6.49 10.88
CA PHE A 521 21.29 -5.63 12.04
C PHE A 521 20.58 -6.15 13.30
N LEU A 522 19.32 -6.58 13.16
CA LEU A 522 18.54 -7.20 14.22
C LEU A 522 19.22 -8.47 14.73
N THR A 523 19.69 -9.32 13.81
CA THR A 523 20.45 -10.53 14.16
C THR A 523 21.72 -10.19 14.94
N GLY A 524 22.50 -9.21 14.48
CA GLY A 524 23.70 -8.75 15.19
C GLY A 524 23.38 -8.21 16.60
N THR A 525 22.28 -7.48 16.74
CA THR A 525 21.80 -6.94 18.01
C THR A 525 21.38 -8.07 18.97
N ILE A 526 20.68 -9.09 18.47
CA ILE A 526 20.30 -10.28 19.24
C ILE A 526 21.54 -11.02 19.73
N VAL A 527 22.54 -11.23 18.86
CA VAL A 527 23.80 -11.89 19.24
C VAL A 527 24.55 -11.10 20.31
N ALA A 528 24.68 -9.78 20.15
CA ALA A 528 25.34 -8.92 21.12
C ALA A 528 24.62 -8.96 22.48
N TYR A 529 23.29 -8.90 22.48
CA TYR A 529 22.48 -9.00 23.69
C TYR A 529 22.64 -10.36 24.39
N LEU A 530 22.61 -11.47 23.64
CA LEU A 530 22.81 -12.81 24.19
C LEU A 530 24.22 -12.96 24.77
N ALA A 531 25.24 -12.37 24.14
CA ALA A 531 26.59 -12.32 24.66
C ALA A 531 26.66 -11.53 25.97
N ILE A 532 26.02 -10.36 26.06
CA ILE A 532 25.94 -9.55 27.29
C ILE A 532 25.29 -10.34 28.42
N ILE A 533 24.20 -11.08 28.15
CA ILE A 533 23.59 -11.95 29.16
C ILE A 533 24.56 -13.03 29.60
N TYR A 534 25.17 -13.73 28.64
CA TYR A 534 26.08 -14.84 28.92
C TYR A 534 27.24 -14.39 29.83
N TYR A 535 27.90 -13.30 29.46
CA TYR A 535 28.97 -12.73 30.28
C TYR A 535 28.45 -12.13 31.59
N GLY A 536 27.26 -11.53 31.60
CA GLY A 536 26.60 -11.03 32.81
C GLY A 536 26.37 -12.13 33.84
N VAL A 537 25.92 -13.31 33.41
CA VAL A 537 25.75 -14.49 34.27
C VAL A 537 27.09 -14.99 34.79
N GLN A 538 28.14 -15.05 33.96
CA GLN A 538 29.48 -15.48 34.40
C GLN A 538 30.11 -14.51 35.40
N ILE A 539 29.95 -13.20 35.20
CA ILE A 539 30.47 -12.16 36.11
C ILE A 539 29.67 -12.12 37.42
N PHE A 540 28.41 -12.53 37.41
CA PHE A 540 27.55 -12.51 38.59
C PHE A 540 28.14 -13.34 39.76
N GLU A 541 28.76 -14.49 39.49
CA GLU A 541 29.41 -15.28 40.54
C GLU A 541 30.56 -14.53 41.22
N VAL A 542 31.34 -13.75 40.46
CA VAL A 542 32.43 -12.93 40.97
C VAL A 542 31.91 -11.77 41.80
N LEU A 543 30.87 -11.08 41.30
CA LEU A 543 30.20 -10.01 42.04
C LEU A 543 29.63 -10.51 43.36
N TRP A 544 28.98 -11.67 43.34
CA TRP A 544 28.43 -12.31 44.52
C TRP A 544 29.50 -12.69 45.55
N ALA A 545 30.60 -13.29 45.09
CA ALA A 545 31.75 -13.59 45.94
C ALA A 545 32.34 -12.34 46.58
N LEU A 546 32.40 -11.21 45.85
CA LEU A 546 32.89 -9.94 46.37
C LEU A 546 31.98 -9.37 47.47
N ILE A 547 30.65 -9.43 47.30
CA ILE A 547 29.68 -8.99 48.32
C ILE A 547 29.81 -9.81 49.60
N ILE A 548 29.88 -11.15 49.49
CA ILE A 548 30.09 -12.03 50.65
C ILE A 548 31.42 -11.69 51.33
N THR A 549 32.48 -11.50 50.56
CA THR A 549 33.80 -11.16 51.11
C THR A 549 33.77 -9.85 51.88
N LEU A 550 33.07 -8.83 51.37
CA LEU A 550 32.90 -7.55 52.05
C LEU A 550 32.12 -7.70 53.35
N ALA A 551 31.00 -8.43 53.34
CA ALA A 551 30.19 -8.68 54.53
C ALA A 551 30.98 -9.45 55.61
N MET A 552 31.73 -10.49 55.20
CA MET A 552 32.60 -11.25 56.11
C MET A 552 33.74 -10.40 56.67
N LYS A 553 34.28 -9.46 55.89
CA LYS A 553 35.29 -8.52 56.36
C LYS A 553 34.73 -7.56 57.39
N LEU A 554 33.52 -7.04 57.19
CA LEU A 554 32.82 -6.19 58.16
C LEU A 554 32.52 -6.95 59.47
N ALA A 555 32.05 -8.21 59.37
CA ALA A 555 31.80 -9.06 60.54
C ALA A 555 33.08 -9.38 61.35
N LYS A 556 34.25 -9.34 60.72
CA LYS A 556 35.56 -9.51 61.36
C LYS A 556 36.16 -8.20 61.89
N SER A 557 35.51 -7.06 61.70
CA SER A 557 36.02 -5.79 62.21
C SER A 557 36.08 -5.79 63.74
N GLU A 558 37.11 -5.16 64.30
CA GLU A 558 37.30 -5.08 65.75
C GLU A 558 36.11 -4.41 66.44
N ASP A 559 35.53 -3.38 65.81
CA ASP A 559 34.34 -2.67 66.30
C ASP A 559 33.13 -3.61 66.40
N PHE A 560 32.86 -4.40 65.36
CA PHE A 560 31.73 -5.34 65.38
C PHE A 560 31.95 -6.46 66.41
N VAL A 561 33.17 -6.98 66.52
CA VAL A 561 33.51 -8.00 67.54
C VAL A 561 33.33 -7.45 68.95
N THR A 562 33.76 -6.21 69.19
CA THR A 562 33.61 -5.53 70.49
C THR A 562 32.13 -5.30 70.81
N TYR A 563 31.36 -4.82 69.83
CA TYR A 563 29.92 -4.66 69.93
C TYR A 563 29.22 -5.99 70.29
N GLN A 564 29.47 -7.07 69.55
CA GLN A 564 28.84 -8.38 69.81
C GLN A 564 29.19 -8.93 71.20
N LYS A 565 30.43 -8.76 71.66
CA LYS A 565 30.81 -9.12 73.04
C LYS A 565 29.99 -8.34 74.07
N GLN A 566 29.78 -7.03 73.86
CA GLN A 566 28.97 -6.23 74.77
C GLN A 566 27.49 -6.62 74.74
N VAL A 567 26.94 -6.95 73.56
CA VAL A 567 25.57 -7.45 73.40
C VAL A 567 25.34 -8.70 74.26
N VAL A 568 26.28 -9.66 74.21
CA VAL A 568 26.20 -10.90 74.98
C VAL A 568 26.33 -10.64 76.48
N LYS A 569 27.26 -9.77 76.93
CA LYS A 569 27.38 -9.40 78.34
C LYS A 569 26.08 -8.77 78.88
N ASN A 570 25.50 -7.85 78.12
CA ASN A 570 24.22 -7.24 78.45
C ASN A 570 23.08 -8.29 78.51
N ALA A 571 23.05 -9.25 77.58
CA ALA A 571 22.04 -10.31 77.57
C ALA A 571 22.20 -11.27 78.76
N GLN A 572 23.44 -11.58 79.15
CA GLN A 572 23.77 -12.37 80.34
C GLN A 572 23.32 -11.66 81.61
N GLU A 573 23.57 -10.36 81.73
CA GLU A 573 23.15 -9.57 82.89
C GLU A 573 21.62 -9.46 82.98
N LEU A 574 20.94 -9.28 81.84
CA LEU A 574 19.48 -9.31 81.76
C LEU A 574 18.92 -10.67 82.24
N SER A 575 19.53 -11.77 81.79
CA SER A 575 19.14 -13.12 82.20
C SER A 575 19.33 -13.33 83.71
N ARG A 576 20.52 -12.99 84.22
CA ARG A 576 20.89 -13.17 85.62
C ARG A 576 20.01 -12.34 86.55
N GLY A 577 19.82 -11.06 86.24
CA GLY A 577 19.00 -10.16 87.05
C GLY A 577 17.54 -10.60 87.14
N LEU A 578 16.97 -11.11 86.03
CA LEU A 578 15.60 -11.64 86.05
C LEU A 578 15.51 -12.97 86.83
N GLN A 579 16.52 -13.84 86.75
CA GLN A 579 16.56 -15.07 87.55
C GLN A 579 16.71 -14.78 89.05
N GLU A 580 17.53 -13.80 89.44
CA GLU A 580 17.67 -13.31 90.83
C GLU A 580 16.32 -12.85 91.40
N LEU A 581 15.43 -12.31 90.56
CA LEU A 581 14.08 -11.86 90.93
C LEU A 581 13.01 -12.96 90.82
N GLY A 582 13.40 -14.22 90.58
CA GLY A 582 12.51 -15.39 90.58
C GLY A 582 11.85 -15.73 89.24
N TYR A 583 12.23 -15.07 88.14
CA TYR A 583 11.72 -15.41 86.81
C TYR A 583 12.45 -16.61 86.21
N LYS A 584 11.70 -17.50 85.55
CA LYS A 584 12.28 -18.68 84.91
C LYS A 584 12.72 -18.36 83.47
N VAL A 585 14.03 -18.39 83.22
CA VAL A 585 14.58 -18.36 81.86
C VAL A 585 14.62 -19.80 81.32
N VAL A 586 14.06 -20.04 80.13
CA VAL A 586 13.86 -21.40 79.58
C VAL A 586 15.17 -22.20 79.48
N THR A 587 16.25 -21.54 79.09
CA THR A 587 17.58 -22.12 78.91
C THR A 587 18.47 -22.02 80.17
N GLY A 588 18.00 -21.40 81.25
CA GLY A 588 18.81 -21.14 82.46
C GLY A 588 19.88 -20.05 82.30
N GLY A 589 19.99 -19.41 81.14
CA GLY A 589 21.00 -18.38 80.84
C GLY A 589 21.00 -18.03 79.34
N THR A 590 22.00 -17.27 78.89
CA THR A 590 22.23 -17.03 77.46
C THR A 590 23.72 -16.85 77.14
N ASP A 591 24.10 -17.33 75.97
CA ASP A 591 25.40 -17.14 75.32
C ASP A 591 25.26 -16.27 74.05
N ASN A 592 24.06 -15.77 73.79
CA ASN A 592 23.71 -15.02 72.59
C ASN A 592 22.98 -13.70 72.95
N HIS A 593 22.39 -13.05 71.95
CA HIS A 593 21.86 -11.70 72.05
C HIS A 593 20.43 -11.61 72.64
N LEU A 594 19.83 -12.74 73.02
CA LEU A 594 18.45 -12.78 73.51
C LEU A 594 18.24 -13.79 74.64
N ILE A 595 17.13 -13.63 75.33
CA ILE A 595 16.62 -14.59 76.32
C ILE A 595 15.14 -14.89 76.06
N LEU A 596 14.72 -16.08 76.46
CA LEU A 596 13.32 -16.49 76.46
C LEU A 596 12.88 -16.76 77.90
N MET A 597 11.89 -16.00 78.37
CA MET A 597 11.41 -16.04 79.75
C MET A 597 10.01 -16.65 79.81
N ASP A 598 9.80 -17.55 80.76
CA ASP A 598 8.54 -18.22 81.05
C ASP A 598 7.82 -17.48 82.18
N LEU A 599 6.64 -16.92 81.89
CA LEU A 599 5.86 -16.14 82.85
C LEU A 599 4.89 -16.97 83.68
N ARG A 600 4.79 -18.29 83.43
CA ARG A 600 3.91 -19.18 84.22
C ARG A 600 4.31 -19.23 85.68
N SER A 601 5.60 -19.10 85.99
CA SER A 601 6.11 -19.10 87.37
C SER A 601 5.59 -17.91 88.19
N VAL A 602 5.13 -16.84 87.54
CA VAL A 602 4.55 -15.65 88.17
C VAL A 602 3.05 -15.50 87.89
N GLY A 603 2.40 -16.54 87.36
CA GLY A 603 0.95 -16.57 87.12
C GLY A 603 0.47 -15.67 85.96
N LEU A 604 1.36 -15.27 85.05
CA LEU A 604 1.04 -14.41 83.91
C LEU A 604 1.11 -15.18 82.58
N THR A 605 0.40 -14.67 81.58
CA THR A 605 0.52 -15.14 80.19
C THR A 605 1.42 -14.21 79.40
N GLY A 606 2.02 -14.70 78.30
CA GLY A 606 2.89 -13.90 77.43
C GLY A 606 2.18 -12.67 76.87
N GLY A 607 0.89 -12.79 76.54
CA GLY A 607 0.09 -11.66 76.07
C GLY A 607 -0.18 -10.58 77.12
N LYS A 608 -0.32 -10.95 78.40
CA LYS A 608 -0.47 -9.97 79.49
C LYS A 608 0.86 -9.31 79.83
N GLY A 609 1.95 -10.09 79.86
CA GLY A 609 3.31 -9.60 80.07
C GLY A 609 3.76 -8.65 78.96
N GLU A 610 3.55 -9.01 77.70
CA GLU A 610 3.81 -8.12 76.56
C GLU A 610 3.02 -6.83 76.67
N LYS A 611 1.72 -6.92 76.98
CA LYS A 611 0.87 -5.73 77.00
C LYS A 611 1.24 -4.74 78.11
N ILE A 612 1.53 -5.21 79.32
CA ILE A 612 1.93 -4.29 80.40
C ILE A 612 3.28 -3.64 80.10
N LEU A 613 4.22 -4.40 79.52
CA LEU A 613 5.54 -3.89 79.17
C LEU A 613 5.44 -2.86 78.04
N GLU A 614 4.61 -3.11 77.03
CA GLU A 614 4.27 -2.14 75.99
C GLU A 614 3.70 -0.85 76.58
N GLU A 615 2.75 -0.95 77.53
CA GLU A 615 2.19 0.23 78.18
C GLU A 615 3.24 1.02 78.95
N ILE A 616 4.19 0.40 79.65
CA ILE A 616 5.25 1.16 80.33
C ILE A 616 6.40 1.61 79.40
N GLY A 617 6.31 1.37 78.08
CA GLY A 617 7.32 1.79 77.11
C GLY A 617 8.47 0.80 76.86
N VAL A 618 8.33 -0.46 77.28
CA VAL A 618 9.29 -1.54 77.02
C VAL A 618 8.76 -2.49 75.95
N ALA A 619 9.32 -2.41 74.75
CA ALA A 619 8.94 -3.31 73.65
C ALA A 619 9.53 -4.72 73.85
N CYS A 620 8.68 -5.73 73.85
CA CYS A 620 9.07 -7.13 73.83
C CYS A 620 8.11 -7.94 72.96
N ASN A 621 8.46 -9.20 72.66
CA ASN A 621 7.63 -10.06 71.81
C ASN A 621 7.13 -11.26 72.64
N LYS A 622 5.81 -11.47 72.71
CA LYS A 622 5.25 -12.70 73.30
C LYS A 622 5.68 -13.93 72.48
N ASN A 623 6.17 -14.96 73.15
CA ASN A 623 6.78 -16.09 72.46
C ASN A 623 6.45 -17.41 73.17
N THR A 624 6.34 -18.49 72.40
CA THR A 624 6.03 -19.80 72.94
C THR A 624 7.18 -20.33 73.77
N VAL A 625 6.84 -20.96 74.89
CA VAL A 625 7.80 -21.68 75.73
C VAL A 625 7.46 -23.17 75.75
N PRO A 626 8.44 -24.06 76.03
CA PRO A 626 8.16 -25.50 76.15
C PRO A 626 6.99 -25.79 77.09
N GLY A 627 6.02 -26.56 76.60
CA GLY A 627 4.79 -26.92 77.33
C GLY A 627 3.60 -25.98 77.13
N ASP A 628 3.70 -24.97 76.25
CA ASP A 628 2.53 -24.18 75.83
C ASP A 628 1.59 -25.01 74.95
N LYS A 629 0.27 -24.92 75.22
CA LYS A 629 -0.77 -25.66 74.47
C LYS A 629 -1.17 -24.99 73.16
N SER A 630 -0.83 -23.72 72.94
CA SER A 630 -1.22 -22.95 71.76
C SER A 630 -0.19 -21.87 71.44
N ALA A 631 0.20 -21.78 70.16
CA ALA A 631 1.07 -20.70 69.67
C ALA A 631 0.37 -19.32 69.67
N LEU A 632 -0.97 -19.30 69.64
CA LEU A 632 -1.76 -18.06 69.66
C LEU A 632 -1.87 -17.46 71.08
N ASN A 633 -1.72 -18.28 72.12
CA ASN A 633 -1.77 -17.87 73.52
C ASN A 633 -0.49 -18.32 74.26
N PRO A 634 0.68 -17.75 73.92
CA PRO A 634 1.96 -18.15 74.51
C PRO A 634 2.07 -17.71 75.97
N SER A 635 2.87 -18.44 76.75
CA SER A 635 3.12 -18.10 78.16
C SER A 635 4.46 -17.39 78.42
N GLY A 636 5.25 -17.11 77.38
CA GLY A 636 6.54 -16.45 77.54
C GLY A 636 6.68 -15.13 76.80
N ILE A 637 7.78 -14.45 77.10
CA ILE A 637 8.25 -13.25 76.39
C ILE A 637 9.72 -13.39 76.02
N ARG A 638 10.09 -12.88 74.84
CA ARG A 638 11.46 -12.86 74.34
C ARG A 638 12.01 -11.44 74.44
N LEU A 639 13.19 -11.32 75.06
CA LEU A 639 13.89 -10.06 75.25
C LEU A 639 15.27 -10.13 74.58
N GLY A 640 15.70 -9.05 73.95
CA GLY A 640 17.00 -8.96 73.31
C GLY A 640 17.70 -7.64 73.62
N THR A 641 19.03 -7.66 73.65
CA THR A 641 19.88 -6.51 73.98
C THR A 641 20.58 -5.80 72.81
N PRO A 642 20.54 -6.23 71.52
CA PRO A 642 21.25 -5.54 70.43
C PRO A 642 20.91 -4.05 70.33
N ALA A 643 19.62 -3.70 70.28
CA ALA A 643 19.17 -2.32 70.12
C ALA A 643 19.61 -1.44 71.29
N LEU A 644 19.52 -1.96 72.53
CA LEU A 644 19.96 -1.24 73.73
C LEU A 644 21.48 -1.04 73.73
N THR A 645 22.23 -2.06 73.33
CA THR A 645 23.69 -2.00 73.24
C THR A 645 24.14 -1.02 72.16
N THR A 646 23.45 -0.95 71.02
CA THR A 646 23.71 0.06 69.96
C THR A 646 23.48 1.48 70.47
N ARG A 647 22.54 1.67 71.39
CA ARG A 647 22.29 2.95 72.06
C ARG A 647 23.31 3.28 73.17
N GLY A 648 24.19 2.34 73.52
CA GLY A 648 25.25 2.54 74.51
C GLY A 648 24.98 1.94 75.89
N PHE A 649 23.93 1.12 76.07
CA PHE A 649 23.65 0.48 77.36
C PHE A 649 24.78 -0.47 77.77
N LEU A 650 25.12 -0.44 79.06
CA LEU A 650 26.02 -1.39 79.72
C LEU A 650 25.28 -2.21 80.78
N GLU A 651 25.98 -3.14 81.42
CA GLU A 651 25.42 -4.11 82.36
C GLU A 651 24.67 -3.44 83.53
N ALA A 652 25.16 -2.30 84.02
CA ALA A 652 24.51 -1.53 85.08
C ALA A 652 23.15 -0.94 84.65
N ASP A 653 23.05 -0.47 83.40
CA ASP A 653 21.83 0.07 82.82
C ASP A 653 20.81 -1.05 82.58
N ILE A 654 21.29 -2.22 82.13
CA ILE A 654 20.49 -3.43 82.02
C ILE A 654 19.91 -3.85 83.37
N ARG A 655 20.70 -3.77 84.45
CA ARG A 655 20.20 -4.05 85.81
C ARG A 655 19.09 -3.08 86.23
N THR A 656 19.18 -1.82 85.84
CA THR A 656 18.09 -0.85 86.05
C THR A 656 16.84 -1.23 85.25
N LEU A 657 17.02 -1.62 83.99
CA LEU A 657 15.93 -2.10 83.13
C LEU A 657 15.28 -3.39 83.67
N VAL A 658 16.06 -4.32 84.23
CA VAL A 658 15.55 -5.54 84.88
C VAL A 658 14.57 -5.18 86.01
N ASN A 659 14.92 -4.19 86.84
CA ASN A 659 14.05 -3.73 87.93
C ASN A 659 12.76 -3.09 87.40
N ILE A 660 12.84 -2.32 86.32
CA ILE A 660 11.68 -1.74 85.63
C ILE A 660 10.76 -2.84 85.09
N ILE A 661 11.34 -3.84 84.40
CA ILE A 661 10.59 -4.99 83.88
C ILE A 661 9.88 -5.72 85.03
N HIS A 662 10.59 -5.93 86.15
CA HIS A 662 10.01 -6.56 87.32
C HIS A 662 8.84 -5.77 87.91
N GLN A 663 8.96 -4.44 88.06
CA GLN A 663 7.85 -3.57 88.50
C GLN A 663 6.65 -3.66 87.54
N GLY A 664 6.90 -3.64 86.23
CA GLY A 664 5.84 -3.80 85.22
C GLY A 664 5.12 -5.15 85.32
N LEU A 665 5.87 -6.24 85.50
CA LEU A 665 5.28 -7.58 85.65
C LEU A 665 4.55 -7.77 86.98
N GLN A 666 5.01 -7.17 88.08
CA GLN A 666 4.27 -7.14 89.34
C GLN A 666 2.93 -6.39 89.19
N LEU A 667 2.95 -5.24 88.51
CA LEU A 667 1.73 -4.51 88.20
C LEU A 667 0.77 -5.34 87.34
N ALA A 668 1.28 -6.10 86.36
CA ALA A 668 0.43 -7.04 85.62
C ALA A 668 -0.17 -8.15 86.49
N HIS A 669 0.49 -8.57 87.56
CA HIS A 669 -0.09 -9.51 88.51
C HIS A 669 -1.25 -8.87 89.28
N GLU A 670 -1.08 -7.64 89.79
CA GLU A 670 -2.15 -6.86 90.43
C GLU A 670 -3.35 -6.66 89.50
N VAL A 671 -3.12 -6.24 88.26
CA VAL A 671 -4.17 -6.04 87.26
C VAL A 671 -4.85 -7.36 86.88
N SER A 672 -4.11 -8.47 86.86
CA SER A 672 -4.68 -9.80 86.60
C SER A 672 -5.62 -10.27 87.71
N ALA A 673 -5.37 -9.89 88.97
CA ALA A 673 -6.26 -10.18 90.08
C ALA A 673 -7.61 -9.45 89.95
N ILE A 674 -7.61 -8.24 89.37
CA ILE A 674 -8.82 -7.43 89.16
C ILE A 674 -9.58 -7.85 87.89
N SER A 675 -8.86 -8.04 86.78
CA SER A 675 -9.45 -8.26 85.44
C SER A 675 -9.86 -9.70 85.14
N GLY A 676 -9.35 -10.68 85.89
CA GLY A 676 -9.58 -12.10 85.63
C GLY A 676 -8.74 -12.69 84.48
N PRO A 677 -9.13 -13.85 83.93
CA PRO A 677 -8.24 -14.64 83.04
C PRO A 677 -8.15 -14.11 81.61
N LYS A 678 -9.15 -13.36 81.11
CA LYS A 678 -9.23 -12.93 79.71
C LYS A 678 -8.36 -11.70 79.44
N LEU A 679 -7.63 -11.71 78.32
CA LEU A 679 -6.77 -10.59 77.92
C LEU A 679 -7.56 -9.31 77.56
N VAL A 680 -8.79 -9.45 77.05
CA VAL A 680 -9.65 -8.30 76.70
C VAL A 680 -10.03 -7.51 77.95
N ASP A 681 -10.43 -8.21 79.02
CA ASP A 681 -10.74 -7.59 80.32
C ASP A 681 -9.49 -6.96 80.95
N PHE A 682 -8.33 -7.60 80.80
CA PHE A 682 -7.04 -7.06 81.24
C PHE A 682 -6.71 -5.72 80.57
N LYS A 683 -6.89 -5.63 79.24
CA LYS A 683 -6.71 -4.38 78.49
C LYS A 683 -7.69 -3.29 78.93
N ARG A 684 -8.95 -3.67 79.18
CA ARG A 684 -9.98 -2.73 79.64
C ARG A 684 -9.62 -2.12 81.01
N VAL A 685 -9.19 -2.94 81.98
CA VAL A 685 -8.78 -2.45 83.30
C VAL A 685 -7.59 -1.50 83.20
N LEU A 686 -6.58 -1.80 82.37
CA LEU A 686 -5.47 -0.88 82.11
C LEU A 686 -5.93 0.48 81.54
N SER A 687 -6.99 0.48 80.72
CA SER A 687 -7.51 1.69 80.08
C SER A 687 -8.57 2.45 80.86
N GLU A 688 -9.21 1.87 81.88
CA GLU A 688 -10.36 2.47 82.58
C GLU A 688 -10.07 2.76 84.06
N ASP A 689 -9.21 1.96 84.71
CA ASP A 689 -8.91 2.15 86.14
C ASP A 689 -7.90 3.29 86.34
N ALA A 690 -8.37 4.38 86.96
CA ALA A 690 -7.55 5.56 87.21
C ALA A 690 -6.36 5.28 88.15
N GLY A 691 -6.50 4.37 89.12
CA GLY A 691 -5.43 4.03 90.05
C GLY A 691 -4.31 3.21 89.40
N ILE A 692 -4.68 2.29 88.51
CA ILE A 692 -3.70 1.54 87.72
C ILE A 692 -2.98 2.44 86.70
N LYS A 693 -3.69 3.37 86.05
CA LYS A 693 -3.06 4.32 85.11
C LYS A 693 -1.95 5.14 85.74
N VAL A 694 -2.18 5.70 86.95
CA VAL A 694 -1.14 6.46 87.66
C VAL A 694 0.10 5.61 87.88
N LYS A 695 -0.05 4.34 88.30
CA LYS A 695 1.09 3.42 88.46
C LYS A 695 1.79 3.11 87.13
N VAL A 696 1.05 2.93 86.04
CA VAL A 696 1.62 2.71 84.70
C VAL A 696 2.43 3.93 84.26
N ASP A 697 1.87 5.13 84.40
CA ASP A 697 2.51 6.39 84.00
C ASP A 697 3.76 6.68 84.85
N GLU A 698 3.74 6.36 86.15
CA GLU A 698 4.93 6.46 87.03
C GLU A 698 6.07 5.54 86.57
N ILE A 699 5.76 4.30 86.18
CA ILE A 699 6.79 3.37 85.67
C ILE A 699 7.24 3.83 84.27
N ARG A 700 6.31 4.24 83.40
CA ARG A 700 6.60 4.76 82.06
C ARG A 700 7.56 5.96 82.12
N ALA A 701 7.33 6.91 83.02
CA ALA A 701 8.21 8.05 83.23
C ALA A 701 9.65 7.64 83.59
N LYS A 702 9.84 6.54 84.35
CA LYS A 702 11.17 5.98 84.63
C LYS A 702 11.81 5.39 83.36
N VAL A 703 11.03 4.71 82.52
CA VAL A 703 11.51 4.16 81.23
C VAL A 703 11.92 5.29 80.29
N GLU A 704 11.09 6.32 80.15
CA GLU A 704 11.37 7.49 79.32
C GLU A 704 12.61 8.24 79.81
N SER A 705 12.72 8.47 81.13
CA SER A 705 13.90 9.10 81.72
C SER A 705 15.18 8.29 81.48
N LEU A 706 15.14 6.96 81.62
CA LEU A 706 16.27 6.09 81.31
C LEU A 706 16.60 6.13 79.82
N ALA A 707 15.61 6.06 78.94
CA ALA A 707 15.80 6.04 77.51
C ALA A 707 16.33 7.36 76.95
N LEU A 708 15.93 8.52 77.52
CA LEU A 708 16.40 9.84 77.10
C LEU A 708 17.87 10.10 77.44
N ALA A 709 18.44 9.37 78.41
CA ALA A 709 19.85 9.49 78.75
C ALA A 709 20.80 8.95 77.65
N PHE A 710 20.27 8.22 76.67
CA PHE A 710 21.03 7.59 75.60
C PHE A 710 20.62 8.08 74.21
N PRO A 711 21.57 8.31 73.29
CA PRO A 711 21.28 8.82 71.96
C PRO A 711 20.39 7.86 71.15
N MET A 712 19.69 8.44 70.16
CA MET A 712 18.87 7.72 69.18
C MET A 712 19.69 7.52 67.89
N PRO A 713 19.97 6.29 67.45
CA PRO A 713 20.72 6.04 66.23
C PRO A 713 20.06 6.73 65.03
N GLY A 714 20.81 7.55 64.29
CA GLY A 714 20.33 8.29 63.12
C GLY A 714 19.76 9.69 63.40
N TYR A 715 19.67 10.11 64.66
CA TYR A 715 19.41 11.50 65.04
C TYR A 715 20.70 12.08 65.64
N GLU A 716 21.31 13.04 64.96
CA GLU A 716 22.36 13.87 65.55
C GLU A 716 21.72 14.80 66.58
N PHE A 717 22.28 14.86 67.79
CA PHE A 717 21.84 15.78 68.85
C PHE A 717 22.54 17.12 68.74
#